data_AF-A0A926YN91-F1
#
_entry.id   AF-A0A926YN91-F1
#
_cell.length_a   1.000
_cell.length_b   1.000
_cell.length_c   1.000
_cell.angle_alpha   90.00
_cell.angle_beta   90.00
_cell.angle_gamma   90.00
#
_symmetry.space_group_name_H-M   'P 1'
#
loop_
_entity.id
_entity.type
_entity.pdbx_description
1 polymer ?
#
loop_
_entity_poly.entity_id
_entity_poly.type
_entity_poly.pdbx_seq_one_letter_code
_entity_poly.pdbx_strand_id
1 'polypeptide(L)'
;MRHRLKLLRLLFFSSLLLCLWLGRGFTTARSLAHGVNDSRGSAIGATEWLQHGLEHYQNGDVQGAIDHWQTALRLTTDRASSVRGTALKYLVRAEQQIGEVDQAIAHLDQLIVDYQQTGNITQVGRMRTEQAQAYSSLGQQRKAIALLCRDLTDQDADSSCSSDSALAIARRQSDATGEVAAVGTLGNVHRLRGEYERALQYLQTALKLATQMQSQSHQFAALNGLGNTYVSLAKRDDRRRYYAQQSADEPMAQALAQTASRYNREAIEFFETSLTIARDQNNAVNELRSLLNLIVPLQSREEAGGRRQEAGGRRQEVEGRRQEAEAITKQPLGNPPSPFPPLPSPLSPNTALQRAQTLLAQLPASREKVYAAIRLSTLTQQVLGQGDWDRDPATHCLATDVPTSAVTLLQQAIAIAQQIGDSQSEAFALGRLGHVYECRQNYEQALTLTQQAQFAAANYDSRYLWEWQTGRILQLQQKTGAAIAAYDLAVKTLQTIRGDLASASRDFQFDFRDTVEPVYRELTALYLEQATKRQTLTQQKNKDLGEVKPEFASAKPIASALETIDRLRLAELQNYLGEDCTLEANATPVTVVDQKTAVFSSIMLGDRVAVILTLPAPNHQFHSQVQWLPVNTQTLKTTVNQLRRQLETRSDLAKTYEVTSRQMYDWLIAPFAQDLQAARIETLVFIQDGILRSLPMAALYDGKQFLVEQYALASTLSLTLINPSRIDRHSLRVLGFGLTQPSVVEGPTFFPPLSYVKGEIDSIQAALPDSKGLFDEAFNLDRLQQELTQNGYPIVHLATHGKFGMDARDTFLVTGGKREERREERGERGESMSNERSGRNQSFDSQLVPQNYNETLTMNALYQMLRTMRQGTMLELLTLTACETAVGSDREALGIAGISLQAGARSTVASLWQVDDRATAQLITHFYQSLKQGMSRAKALQAAQKSWLQQQPSDRRHPGYWAALILVGSWL
;
A
#
# COMPACT_ATOMS: atom_id res chain seq x y z
N MET A 1 21.14 37.63 40.67
CA MET A 1 20.53 36.32 40.28
C MET A 1 19.61 35.71 41.34
N ARG A 2 19.97 35.67 42.64
CA ARG A 2 19.12 35.04 43.69
C ARG A 2 17.74 35.70 43.93
N HIS A 3 17.60 37.01 43.71
CA HIS A 3 16.30 37.70 43.85
C HIS A 3 15.35 37.49 42.66
N ARG A 4 15.87 37.33 41.43
CA ARG A 4 15.05 37.01 40.25
C ARG A 4 14.50 35.59 40.29
N LEU A 5 15.24 34.63 40.88
CA LEU A 5 14.78 33.25 41.05
C LEU A 5 13.67 33.13 42.12
N LYS A 6 13.69 33.97 43.16
CA LYS A 6 12.60 34.03 44.16
C LYS A 6 11.32 34.65 43.57
N LEU A 7 11.46 35.67 42.72
CA LEU A 7 10.31 36.30 42.04
C LEU A 7 9.66 35.35 41.03
N LEU A 8 10.47 34.58 40.27
CA LEU A 8 9.94 33.55 39.35
C LEU A 8 9.27 32.38 40.08
N ARG A 9 9.78 31.97 41.25
CA ARG A 9 9.13 30.93 42.06
C ARG A 9 7.83 31.44 42.68
N LEU A 10 7.76 32.70 43.11
CA LEU A 10 6.52 33.31 43.59
C LEU A 10 5.48 33.45 42.48
N LEU A 11 5.89 33.86 41.28
CA LEU A 11 5.00 33.95 40.10
C LEU A 11 4.49 32.57 39.65
N PHE A 12 5.34 31.53 39.72
CA PHE A 12 4.96 30.16 39.38
C PHE A 12 4.00 29.54 40.41
N PHE A 13 4.19 29.81 41.71
CA PHE A 13 3.24 29.36 42.73
C PHE A 13 1.93 30.16 42.69
N SER A 14 1.97 31.45 42.35
CA SER A 14 0.74 32.24 42.15
C SER A 14 -0.03 31.81 40.90
N SER A 15 0.64 31.41 39.82
CA SER A 15 -0.04 30.88 38.63
C SER A 15 -0.61 29.48 38.85
N LEU A 16 0.08 28.63 39.65
CA LEU A 16 -0.42 27.30 40.01
C LEU A 16 -1.66 27.38 40.92
N LEU A 17 -1.69 28.33 41.86
CA LEU A 17 -2.85 28.61 42.70
C LEU A 17 -4.01 29.24 41.92
N LEU A 18 -3.73 30.13 40.95
CA LEU A 18 -4.76 30.71 40.08
C LEU A 18 -5.35 29.67 39.10
N CYS A 19 -4.53 28.73 38.59
CA CYS A 19 -5.00 27.60 37.78
C CYS A 19 -5.81 26.57 38.59
N LEU A 20 -5.47 26.35 39.86
CA LEU A 20 -6.26 25.49 40.75
C LEU A 20 -7.56 26.16 41.24
N TRP A 21 -7.63 27.49 41.22
CA TRP A 21 -8.82 28.26 41.60
C TRP A 21 -9.77 28.51 40.42
N LEU A 22 -9.24 28.73 39.21
CA LEU A 22 -10.03 28.87 37.97
C LEU A 22 -10.40 27.52 37.34
N GLY A 23 -9.69 26.44 37.65
CA GLY A 23 -10.02 25.06 37.24
C GLY A 23 -11.18 24.42 38.02
N ARG A 24 -11.88 25.17 38.87
CA ARG A 24 -13.06 24.72 39.64
C ARG A 24 -14.37 25.43 39.27
N GLY A 25 -14.44 26.03 38.09
CA GLY A 25 -15.69 26.52 37.50
C GLY A 25 -15.93 25.84 36.16
N PHE A 26 -17.11 25.22 35.98
CA PHE A 26 -17.59 24.47 34.80
C PHE A 26 -17.15 23.00 34.68
N THR A 27 -17.47 22.22 35.70
CA THR A 27 -18.07 20.90 35.49
C THR A 27 -19.35 20.85 36.34
N THR A 28 -20.50 21.14 35.74
CA THR A 28 -21.79 20.88 36.39
C THR A 28 -22.06 19.37 36.33
N ALA A 29 -21.35 18.61 37.16
CA ALA A 29 -21.88 17.38 37.69
C ALA A 29 -23.00 17.80 38.65
N ARG A 30 -24.25 17.77 38.17
CA ARG A 30 -25.42 18.00 39.02
C ARG A 30 -25.65 16.73 39.83
N SER A 31 -24.94 16.62 40.95
CA SER A 31 -25.34 15.73 42.04
C SER A 31 -26.60 16.33 42.67
N LEU A 32 -27.78 15.81 42.28
CA LEU A 32 -28.98 15.97 43.09
C LEU A 32 -29.02 14.79 44.09
N ALA A 33 -28.27 14.94 45.16
CA ALA A 33 -28.65 14.37 46.44
C ALA A 33 -29.39 15.49 47.21
N HIS A 34 -30.69 15.61 46.96
CA HIS A 34 -31.60 16.17 47.94
C HIS A 34 -32.44 15.00 48.44
N GLY A 35 -32.18 14.61 49.69
CA GLY A 35 -33.14 13.84 50.46
C GLY A 35 -34.38 14.71 50.66
N VAL A 36 -35.37 14.53 49.80
CA VAL A 36 -36.75 14.83 50.12
C VAL A 36 -37.38 13.49 50.45
N ASN A 37 -37.74 13.38 51.73
CA ASN A 37 -38.63 12.36 52.23
C ASN A 37 -40.01 12.67 51.63
N ASP A 38 -40.27 12.21 50.41
CA ASP A 38 -41.61 12.23 49.82
C ASP A 38 -42.02 10.81 49.42
N SER A 39 -42.83 10.24 50.30
CA SER A 39 -43.58 9.03 50.07
C SER A 39 -44.51 9.20 48.87
N ARG A 40 -44.32 8.35 47.84
CA ARG A 40 -45.11 8.15 46.60
C ARG A 40 -44.58 8.88 45.34
N GLY A 41 -43.48 8.36 44.79
CA GLY A 41 -43.08 8.54 43.39
C GLY A 41 -42.29 7.32 42.92
N SER A 42 -42.74 6.66 41.84
CA SER A 42 -42.15 5.42 41.30
C SER A 42 -40.64 5.55 41.05
N ALA A 43 -39.81 4.71 41.67
CA ALA A 43 -38.38 4.63 41.34
C ALA A 43 -38.26 3.98 39.96
N ILE A 44 -37.88 4.77 38.95
CA ILE A 44 -37.84 4.31 37.56
C ILE A 44 -36.91 3.10 37.44
N GLY A 45 -37.47 1.95 37.05
CA GLY A 45 -36.75 0.68 36.94
C GLY A 45 -35.87 0.61 35.69
N ALA A 46 -34.91 -0.32 35.64
CA ALA A 46 -34.00 -0.47 34.50
C ALA A 46 -34.73 -0.69 33.14
N THR A 47 -35.89 -1.34 33.16
CA THR A 47 -36.75 -1.54 31.98
C THR A 47 -37.39 -0.23 31.51
N GLU A 48 -37.77 0.66 32.43
CA GLU A 48 -38.32 1.97 32.06
C GLU A 48 -37.24 2.87 31.47
N TRP A 49 -36.00 2.82 32.00
CA TRP A 49 -34.84 3.49 31.38
C TRP A 49 -34.54 2.97 29.97
N LEU A 50 -34.67 1.67 29.71
CA LEU A 50 -34.58 1.12 28.35
C LEU A 50 -35.60 1.75 27.40
N GLN A 51 -36.85 1.85 27.86
CA GLN A 51 -37.96 2.37 27.07
C GLN A 51 -37.81 3.86 26.79
N HIS A 52 -37.45 4.66 27.80
CA HIS A 52 -37.15 6.07 27.61
C HIS A 52 -35.99 6.29 26.64
N GLY A 53 -34.93 5.48 26.72
CA GLY A 53 -33.86 5.54 25.74
C GLY A 53 -34.36 5.26 24.30
N LEU A 54 -35.30 4.32 24.13
CA LEU A 54 -35.92 4.06 22.83
C LEU A 54 -36.77 5.24 22.33
N GLU A 55 -37.50 5.91 23.21
CA GLU A 55 -38.28 7.12 22.88
C GLU A 55 -37.36 8.25 22.42
N HIS A 56 -36.28 8.51 23.15
CA HIS A 56 -35.24 9.47 22.75
C HIS A 56 -34.65 9.10 21.39
N TYR A 57 -34.31 7.83 21.17
CA TYR A 57 -33.76 7.34 19.91
C TYR A 57 -34.72 7.52 18.73
N GLN A 58 -36.01 7.22 18.92
CA GLN A 58 -37.05 7.39 17.90
C GLN A 58 -37.31 8.87 17.56
N ASN A 59 -37.11 9.77 18.52
CA ASN A 59 -37.18 11.21 18.32
C ASN A 59 -35.90 11.80 17.72
N GLY A 60 -34.88 10.99 17.44
CA GLY A 60 -33.60 11.41 16.88
C GLY A 60 -32.61 11.96 17.91
N ASP A 61 -32.93 11.93 19.20
CA ASP A 61 -32.01 12.27 20.30
C ASP A 61 -31.17 11.05 20.68
N VAL A 62 -30.16 10.77 19.86
CA VAL A 62 -29.30 9.59 20.02
C VAL A 62 -28.45 9.69 21.30
N GLN A 63 -27.97 10.88 21.66
CA GLN A 63 -27.20 11.05 22.89
C GLN A 63 -28.07 10.85 24.14
N GLY A 64 -29.28 11.41 24.16
CA GLY A 64 -30.25 11.14 25.21
C GLY A 64 -30.56 9.65 25.32
N ALA A 65 -30.69 8.94 24.19
CA ALA A 65 -30.86 7.49 24.19
C ALA A 65 -29.69 6.74 24.84
N ILE A 66 -28.46 7.09 24.48
CA ILE A 66 -27.23 6.53 25.05
C ILE A 66 -27.21 6.74 26.57
N ASP A 67 -27.48 7.95 27.05
CA ASP A 67 -27.46 8.27 28.49
C ASP A 67 -28.46 7.41 29.28
N HIS A 68 -29.67 7.21 28.72
CA HIS A 68 -30.71 6.37 29.32
C HIS A 68 -30.31 4.88 29.32
N TRP A 69 -29.76 4.38 28.21
CA TRP A 69 -29.33 2.98 28.12
C TRP A 69 -28.09 2.69 28.97
N GLN A 70 -27.15 3.62 29.11
CA GLN A 70 -26.04 3.52 30.08
C GLN A 70 -26.57 3.49 31.52
N THR A 71 -27.65 4.21 31.82
CA THR A 71 -28.30 4.17 33.12
C THR A 71 -28.99 2.82 33.36
N ALA A 72 -29.73 2.30 32.37
CA ALA A 72 -30.29 0.94 32.42
C ALA A 72 -29.21 -0.12 32.63
N LEU A 73 -28.07 0.02 31.94
CA LEU A 73 -26.91 -0.86 32.06
C LEU A 73 -26.30 -0.82 33.47
N ARG A 74 -26.16 0.36 34.08
CA ARG A 74 -25.64 0.52 35.45
C ARG A 74 -26.58 -0.08 36.51
N LEU A 75 -27.89 -0.02 36.29
CA LEU A 75 -28.90 -0.60 37.19
C LEU A 75 -29.03 -2.13 37.06
N THR A 76 -28.37 -2.74 36.07
CA THR A 76 -28.43 -4.18 35.80
C THR A 76 -27.07 -4.84 35.99
N THR A 77 -26.85 -5.41 37.17
CA THR A 77 -25.60 -6.12 37.52
C THR A 77 -25.60 -7.59 37.12
N ASP A 78 -26.78 -8.18 36.90
CA ASP A 78 -26.92 -9.56 36.45
C ASP A 78 -26.58 -9.69 34.95
N ARG A 79 -25.57 -10.51 34.64
CA ARG A 79 -25.10 -10.78 33.27
C ARG A 79 -26.06 -11.62 32.45
N ALA A 80 -26.95 -12.38 33.09
CA ALA A 80 -28.01 -13.11 32.42
C ALA A 80 -29.25 -12.25 32.11
N SER A 81 -29.27 -10.99 32.57
CA SER A 81 -30.42 -10.10 32.41
C SER A 81 -30.67 -9.75 30.93
N SER A 82 -31.89 -9.99 30.46
CA SER A 82 -32.32 -9.58 29.12
C SER A 82 -32.28 -8.06 28.93
N VAL A 83 -32.51 -7.30 30.00
CA VAL A 83 -32.45 -5.84 30.04
C VAL A 83 -31.01 -5.38 29.80
N ARG A 84 -30.03 -5.98 30.49
CA ARG A 84 -28.61 -5.71 30.28
C ARG A 84 -28.18 -5.98 28.85
N GLY A 85 -28.49 -7.17 28.33
CA GLY A 85 -28.15 -7.53 26.95
C GLY A 85 -28.81 -6.63 25.91
N THR A 86 -30.03 -6.15 26.18
CA THR A 86 -30.73 -5.21 25.29
C THR A 86 -30.13 -3.81 25.35
N ALA A 87 -29.78 -3.33 26.54
CA ALA A 87 -29.12 -2.04 26.72
C ALA A 87 -27.78 -2.00 25.97
N LEU A 88 -26.95 -3.03 26.13
CA LEU A 88 -25.67 -3.11 25.42
C LEU A 88 -25.85 -3.12 23.89
N LYS A 89 -26.81 -3.88 23.35
CA LYS A 89 -27.07 -3.88 21.89
C LYS A 89 -27.54 -2.52 21.39
N TYR A 90 -28.36 -1.82 22.16
CA TYR A 90 -28.82 -0.48 21.79
C TYR A 90 -27.68 0.55 21.88
N LEU A 91 -26.81 0.46 22.89
CA LEU A 91 -25.59 1.26 22.99
C LEU A 91 -24.69 1.05 21.79
N VAL A 92 -24.35 -0.21 21.45
CA VAL A 92 -23.52 -0.54 20.28
C VAL A 92 -24.05 0.12 19.01
N ARG A 93 -25.37 0.03 18.75
CA ARG A 93 -26.00 0.62 17.57
C ARG A 93 -25.95 2.15 17.57
N ALA A 94 -26.27 2.78 18.70
CA ALA A 94 -26.24 4.23 18.80
C ALA A 94 -24.81 4.79 18.73
N GLU A 95 -23.86 4.15 19.40
CA GLU A 95 -22.44 4.51 19.36
C GLU A 95 -21.87 4.39 17.94
N GLN A 96 -22.20 3.31 17.21
CA GLN A 96 -21.86 3.20 15.79
C GLN A 96 -22.49 4.32 14.94
N GLN A 97 -23.75 4.70 15.23
CA GLN A 97 -24.47 5.76 14.52
C GLN A 97 -23.83 7.14 14.72
N ILE A 98 -23.27 7.42 15.91
CA ILE A 98 -22.58 8.70 16.19
C ILE A 98 -21.07 8.65 15.95
N GLY A 99 -20.53 7.49 15.56
CA GLY A 99 -19.10 7.34 15.26
C GLY A 99 -18.19 6.99 16.44
N GLU A 100 -18.76 6.68 17.60
CA GLU A 100 -18.06 6.19 18.80
C GLU A 100 -17.72 4.69 18.69
N VAL A 101 -16.99 4.31 17.63
CA VAL A 101 -16.75 2.90 17.27
C VAL A 101 -15.92 2.17 18.34
N ASP A 102 -14.99 2.84 19.01
CA ASP A 102 -14.21 2.24 20.10
C ASP A 102 -15.09 1.86 21.31
N GLN A 103 -16.06 2.72 21.65
CA GLN A 103 -17.03 2.42 22.72
C GLN A 103 -17.94 1.26 22.31
N ALA A 104 -18.38 1.24 21.05
CA ALA A 104 -19.17 0.14 20.51
C ALA A 104 -18.40 -1.19 20.57
N ILE A 105 -17.10 -1.19 20.26
CA ILE A 105 -16.23 -2.38 20.40
C ILE A 105 -16.14 -2.82 21.87
N ALA A 106 -15.97 -1.88 22.81
CA ALA A 106 -15.93 -2.18 24.24
C ALA A 106 -17.26 -2.78 24.77
N HIS A 107 -18.41 -2.31 24.28
CA HIS A 107 -19.71 -2.89 24.61
C HIS A 107 -19.96 -4.24 23.92
N LEU A 108 -19.45 -4.43 22.70
CA LEU A 108 -19.44 -5.75 22.03
C LEU A 108 -18.61 -6.77 22.82
N ASP A 109 -17.46 -6.37 23.37
CA ASP A 109 -16.65 -7.24 24.24
C ASP A 109 -17.44 -7.66 25.49
N GLN A 110 -18.17 -6.74 26.12
CA GLN A 110 -19.05 -7.08 27.24
C GLN A 110 -20.16 -8.07 26.83
N LEU A 111 -20.82 -7.86 25.69
CA LEU A 111 -21.85 -8.77 25.17
C LEU A 111 -21.29 -10.16 24.89
N ILE A 112 -20.10 -10.25 24.29
CA ILE A 112 -19.42 -11.52 24.01
C ILE A 112 -19.17 -12.29 25.30
N VAL A 113 -18.66 -11.62 26.34
CA VAL A 113 -18.43 -12.24 27.66
C VAL A 113 -19.74 -12.69 28.31
N ASP A 114 -20.79 -11.88 28.27
CA ASP A 114 -22.10 -12.21 28.83
C ASP A 114 -22.73 -13.42 28.10
N TYR A 115 -22.61 -13.51 26.77
CA TYR A 115 -23.09 -14.65 25.99
C TYR A 115 -22.26 -15.92 26.21
N GLN A 116 -20.94 -15.81 26.41
CA GLN A 116 -20.10 -16.95 26.76
C GLN A 116 -20.52 -17.56 28.11
N GLN A 117 -20.81 -16.74 29.11
CA GLN A 117 -21.20 -17.20 30.44
C GLN A 117 -22.59 -17.81 30.49
N THR A 118 -23.51 -17.31 29.66
CA THR A 118 -24.87 -17.87 29.53
C THR A 118 -24.95 -19.06 28.57
N GLY A 119 -23.84 -19.45 27.94
CA GLY A 119 -23.77 -20.58 27.00
C GLY A 119 -24.40 -20.29 25.63
N ASN A 120 -24.71 -19.02 25.31
CA ASN A 120 -25.29 -18.64 24.02
C ASN A 120 -24.21 -18.45 22.94
N ILE A 121 -23.58 -19.56 22.55
CA ILE A 121 -22.44 -19.56 21.62
C ILE A 121 -22.81 -19.00 20.24
N THR A 122 -24.05 -19.18 19.77
CA THR A 122 -24.52 -18.59 18.51
C THR A 122 -24.40 -17.07 18.52
N GLN A 123 -24.80 -16.40 19.61
CA GLN A 123 -24.66 -14.95 19.71
C GLN A 123 -23.20 -14.52 19.87
N VAL A 124 -22.33 -15.32 20.50
CA VAL A 124 -20.88 -15.05 20.50
C VAL A 124 -20.34 -14.94 19.08
N GLY A 125 -20.71 -15.87 18.20
CA GLY A 125 -20.31 -15.84 16.79
C GLY A 125 -20.81 -14.58 16.07
N ARG A 126 -22.08 -14.21 16.26
CA ARG A 126 -22.68 -13.01 15.64
C ARG A 126 -22.03 -11.70 16.13
N MET A 127 -21.80 -11.58 17.44
CA MET A 127 -21.15 -10.39 18.01
C MET A 127 -19.69 -10.28 17.57
N ARG A 128 -18.96 -11.39 17.38
CA ARG A 128 -17.62 -11.38 16.78
C ARG A 128 -17.62 -10.89 15.33
N THR A 129 -18.65 -11.25 14.54
CA THR A 129 -18.81 -10.69 13.18
C THR A 129 -19.05 -9.19 13.22
N GLU A 130 -19.92 -8.70 14.11
CA GLU A 130 -20.20 -7.27 14.28
C GLU A 130 -18.97 -6.50 14.76
N GLN A 131 -18.21 -7.09 15.70
CA GLN A 131 -16.93 -6.56 16.15
C GLN A 131 -15.90 -6.52 15.03
N ALA A 132 -15.85 -7.54 14.17
CA ALA A 132 -14.98 -7.55 13.00
C ALA A 132 -15.37 -6.45 11.99
N GLN A 133 -16.66 -6.16 11.81
CA GLN A 133 -17.12 -5.05 10.98
C GLN A 133 -16.70 -3.69 11.57
N ALA A 134 -16.81 -3.52 12.89
CA ALA A 134 -16.35 -2.32 13.60
C ALA A 134 -14.83 -2.14 13.50
N TYR A 135 -14.04 -3.21 13.71
CA TYR A 135 -12.60 -3.15 13.45
C TYR A 135 -12.31 -2.84 11.98
N SER A 136 -13.06 -3.43 11.05
CA SER A 136 -12.89 -3.16 9.62
C SER A 136 -13.26 -1.73 9.22
N SER A 137 -14.07 -0.99 9.97
CA SER A 137 -14.38 0.43 9.72
C SER A 137 -13.41 1.39 10.40
N LEU A 138 -12.57 0.88 11.30
CA LEU A 138 -11.40 1.54 11.88
C LEU A 138 -10.11 1.19 11.12
N GLY A 139 -10.23 0.54 9.97
CA GLY A 139 -9.11 0.08 9.18
C GLY A 139 -8.44 -1.17 9.72
N GLN A 140 -8.84 -1.76 10.83
CA GLN A 140 -8.10 -2.86 11.49
C GLN A 140 -8.44 -4.23 10.87
N GLN A 141 -8.12 -4.41 9.57
CA GLN A 141 -8.52 -5.59 8.80
C GLN A 141 -7.95 -6.91 9.34
N ARG A 142 -6.76 -6.94 9.94
CA ARG A 142 -6.22 -8.14 10.59
C ARG A 142 -7.04 -8.59 11.79
N LYS A 143 -7.40 -7.65 12.67
CA LYS A 143 -8.22 -7.97 13.84
C LYS A 143 -9.58 -8.47 13.37
N ALA A 144 -10.14 -7.85 12.34
CA ALA A 144 -11.36 -8.33 11.70
C ALA A 144 -11.22 -9.78 11.17
N ILE A 145 -10.17 -10.10 10.40
CA ILE A 145 -9.93 -11.47 9.92
C ILE A 145 -9.76 -12.45 11.09
N ALA A 146 -8.95 -12.10 12.09
CA ALA A 146 -8.71 -12.97 13.24
C ALA A 146 -10.01 -13.31 14.01
N LEU A 147 -10.93 -12.36 14.13
CA LEU A 147 -12.25 -12.57 14.73
C LEU A 147 -13.15 -13.44 13.87
N LEU A 148 -13.09 -13.28 12.53
CA LEU A 148 -13.95 -13.99 11.58
C LEU A 148 -13.48 -15.43 11.34
N CYS A 149 -12.21 -15.59 10.99
CA CYS A 149 -11.53 -16.85 10.74
C CYS A 149 -10.01 -16.63 10.86
N ARG A 150 -9.42 -17.04 11.99
CA ARG A 150 -7.97 -17.10 12.14
C ARG A 150 -7.47 -18.41 11.52
N ASP A 151 -6.83 -18.32 10.37
CA ASP A 151 -6.09 -19.43 9.75
C ASP A 151 -4.91 -19.79 10.65
N LEU A 152 -4.76 -21.06 11.03
CA LEU A 152 -3.59 -21.54 11.76
C LEU A 152 -2.49 -22.11 10.85
N THR A 153 -2.82 -22.40 9.59
CA THR A 153 -1.89 -22.84 8.53
C THR A 153 -2.60 -22.76 7.18
N ASP A 154 -1.89 -22.35 6.11
CA ASP A 154 -2.32 -22.36 4.68
C ASP A 154 -2.74 -23.76 4.14
N GLN A 155 -2.93 -24.76 5.01
CA GLN A 155 -3.05 -26.15 4.60
C GLN A 155 -4.47 -26.73 4.48
N ASP A 156 -5.59 -26.12 4.94
CA ASP A 156 -6.92 -26.71 4.65
C ASP A 156 -8.13 -25.76 4.73
N ALA A 157 -8.71 -25.42 3.57
CA ALA A 157 -9.74 -24.40 3.40
C ALA A 157 -11.14 -24.70 3.99
N ASP A 158 -11.39 -25.87 4.58
CA ASP A 158 -12.69 -26.17 5.18
C ASP A 158 -12.66 -26.57 6.67
N SER A 159 -11.48 -26.65 7.30
CA SER A 159 -11.33 -26.95 8.73
C SER A 159 -10.36 -26.05 9.52
N SER A 160 -9.75 -25.04 8.87
CA SER A 160 -8.61 -24.29 9.44
C SER A 160 -8.94 -23.10 10.35
N CYS A 161 -10.20 -22.63 10.41
CA CYS A 161 -10.55 -21.52 11.30
C CYS A 161 -10.42 -21.92 12.77
N SER A 162 -9.78 -21.08 13.59
CA SER A 162 -9.78 -21.27 15.04
C SER A 162 -11.19 -21.55 15.58
N SER A 163 -11.30 -22.52 16.49
CA SER A 163 -12.59 -23.04 16.97
C SER A 163 -13.50 -22.01 17.62
N ASP A 164 -12.96 -20.86 18.02
CA ASP A 164 -13.68 -19.75 18.61
C ASP A 164 -14.06 -18.66 17.59
N SER A 165 -13.57 -18.70 16.35
CA SER A 165 -13.86 -17.67 15.33
C SER A 165 -15.35 -17.61 14.97
N ALA A 166 -15.81 -16.46 14.48
CA ALA A 166 -17.21 -16.26 14.12
C ALA A 166 -17.72 -17.30 13.11
N LEU A 167 -16.94 -17.59 12.07
CA LEU A 167 -17.30 -18.58 11.04
C LEU A 167 -17.33 -20.01 11.59
N ALA A 168 -16.33 -20.40 12.40
CA ALA A 168 -16.27 -21.73 13.00
C ALA A 168 -17.44 -21.96 13.97
N ILE A 169 -17.79 -20.94 14.75
CA ILE A 169 -18.96 -20.95 15.62
C ILE A 169 -20.24 -21.11 14.80
N ALA A 170 -20.43 -20.28 13.77
CA ALA A 170 -21.64 -20.30 12.96
C ALA A 170 -21.88 -21.67 12.32
N ARG A 171 -20.84 -22.28 11.72
CA ARG A 171 -20.90 -23.63 11.14
C ARG A 171 -21.22 -24.69 12.19
N ARG A 172 -20.54 -24.68 13.34
CA ARG A 172 -20.77 -25.64 14.44
C ARG A 172 -22.19 -25.56 14.99
N GLN A 173 -22.75 -24.35 15.07
CA GLN A 173 -24.11 -24.12 15.56
C GLN A 173 -25.18 -24.20 14.47
N SER A 174 -24.79 -24.49 13.21
CA SER A 174 -25.68 -24.44 12.04
C SER A 174 -26.43 -23.11 11.90
N ASP A 175 -25.78 -22.00 12.29
CA ASP A 175 -26.32 -20.65 12.18
C ASP A 175 -26.07 -20.07 10.79
N ALA A 176 -26.99 -20.35 9.86
CA ALA A 176 -26.89 -19.89 8.48
C ALA A 176 -26.78 -18.34 8.36
N THR A 177 -27.43 -17.59 9.25
CA THR A 177 -27.33 -16.12 9.28
C THR A 177 -25.95 -15.66 9.74
N GLY A 178 -25.42 -16.28 10.80
CA GLY A 178 -24.05 -16.00 11.26
C GLY A 178 -23.01 -16.36 10.21
N GLU A 179 -23.20 -17.47 9.49
CA GLU A 179 -22.27 -17.94 8.46
C GLU A 179 -22.23 -16.98 7.27
N VAL A 180 -23.38 -16.64 6.68
CA VAL A 180 -23.43 -15.73 5.53
C VAL A 180 -22.87 -14.34 5.88
N ALA A 181 -23.13 -13.84 7.10
CA ALA A 181 -22.60 -12.57 7.57
C ALA A 181 -21.07 -12.61 7.76
N ALA A 182 -20.54 -13.67 8.38
CA ALA A 182 -19.10 -13.85 8.59
C ALA A 182 -18.36 -13.99 7.25
N VAL A 183 -18.86 -14.81 6.33
CA VAL A 183 -18.30 -15.03 4.99
C VAL A 183 -18.33 -13.74 4.16
N GLY A 184 -19.47 -13.03 4.14
CA GLY A 184 -19.58 -11.75 3.42
C GLY A 184 -18.65 -10.67 4.00
N THR A 185 -18.45 -10.67 5.31
CA THR A 185 -17.51 -9.75 5.97
C THR A 185 -16.07 -10.11 5.63
N LEU A 186 -15.68 -11.39 5.68
CA LEU A 186 -14.35 -11.85 5.23
C LEU A 186 -14.05 -11.37 3.82
N GLY A 187 -14.99 -11.56 2.89
CA GLY A 187 -14.83 -11.11 1.52
C GLY A 187 -14.58 -9.61 1.39
N ASN A 188 -15.30 -8.79 2.15
CA ASN A 188 -15.05 -7.33 2.18
C ASN A 188 -13.70 -6.97 2.81
N VAL A 189 -13.31 -7.64 3.89
CA VAL A 189 -12.04 -7.39 4.56
C VAL A 189 -10.85 -7.78 3.68
N HIS A 190 -10.93 -8.93 2.99
CA HIS A 190 -9.93 -9.33 2.00
C HIS A 190 -9.85 -8.35 0.82
N ARG A 191 -10.99 -7.81 0.34
CA ARG A 191 -10.99 -6.75 -0.67
C ARG A 191 -10.24 -5.51 -0.18
N LEU A 192 -10.48 -5.07 1.05
CA LEU A 192 -9.79 -3.92 1.65
C LEU A 192 -8.28 -4.19 1.81
N ARG A 193 -7.87 -5.42 2.12
CA ARG A 193 -6.45 -5.83 2.09
C ARG A 193 -5.84 -5.91 0.69
N GLY A 194 -6.67 -5.85 -0.36
CA GLY A 194 -6.28 -5.96 -1.77
C GLY A 194 -6.26 -7.40 -2.27
N GLU A 195 -6.63 -8.39 -1.44
CA GLU A 195 -6.71 -9.83 -1.72
C GLU A 195 -7.98 -10.16 -2.53
N TYR A 196 -8.05 -9.62 -3.75
CA TYR A 196 -9.27 -9.64 -4.56
C TYR A 196 -9.77 -11.03 -4.94
N GLU A 197 -8.88 -12.00 -5.17
CA GLU A 197 -9.30 -13.38 -5.49
C GLU A 197 -10.02 -14.05 -4.31
N ARG A 198 -9.40 -13.99 -3.11
CA ARG A 198 -10.04 -14.45 -1.86
C ARG A 198 -11.33 -13.69 -1.59
N ALA A 199 -11.35 -12.37 -1.84
CA ALA A 199 -12.54 -11.56 -1.71
C ALA A 199 -13.69 -12.04 -2.61
N LEU A 200 -13.41 -12.28 -3.90
CA LEU A 200 -14.38 -12.81 -4.86
C LEU A 200 -14.90 -14.17 -4.42
N GLN A 201 -14.03 -15.10 -3.99
CA GLN A 201 -14.42 -16.42 -3.50
C GLN A 201 -15.38 -16.34 -2.31
N TYR A 202 -15.03 -15.58 -1.28
CA TYR A 202 -15.88 -15.40 -0.10
C TYR A 202 -17.20 -14.70 -0.46
N LEU A 203 -17.17 -13.64 -1.25
CA LEU A 203 -18.39 -12.90 -1.61
C LEU A 203 -19.33 -13.71 -2.53
N GLN A 204 -18.80 -14.51 -3.45
CA GLN A 204 -19.59 -15.44 -4.26
C GLN A 204 -20.22 -16.53 -3.39
N THR A 205 -19.47 -17.04 -2.40
CA THR A 205 -20.00 -17.99 -1.42
C THR A 205 -21.11 -17.36 -0.58
N ALA A 206 -20.92 -16.13 -0.09
CA ALA A 206 -21.94 -15.38 0.63
C ALA A 206 -23.19 -15.16 -0.22
N LEU A 207 -23.04 -14.82 -1.50
CA LEU A 207 -24.17 -14.65 -2.42
C LEU A 207 -24.94 -15.96 -2.59
N LYS A 208 -24.25 -17.09 -2.80
CA LYS A 208 -24.86 -18.42 -2.91
C LYS A 208 -25.67 -18.77 -1.66
N LEU A 209 -25.07 -18.62 -0.48
CA LEU A 209 -25.75 -18.86 0.80
C LEU A 209 -26.97 -17.95 0.96
N ALA A 210 -26.83 -16.66 0.67
CA ALA A 210 -27.91 -15.69 0.74
C ALA A 210 -29.07 -16.00 -0.22
N THR A 211 -28.78 -16.54 -1.40
CA THR A 211 -29.79 -17.03 -2.36
C THR A 211 -30.52 -18.26 -1.83
N GLN A 212 -29.79 -19.25 -1.30
CA GLN A 212 -30.38 -20.46 -0.71
C GLN A 212 -31.29 -20.13 0.49
N MET A 213 -30.88 -19.16 1.30
CA MET A 213 -31.67 -18.66 2.43
C MET A 213 -32.81 -17.71 2.01
N GLN A 214 -32.92 -17.38 0.72
CA GLN A 214 -33.85 -16.37 0.20
C GLN A 214 -33.73 -15.01 0.92
N SER A 215 -32.54 -14.70 1.45
CA SER A 215 -32.31 -13.47 2.22
C SER A 215 -31.87 -12.35 1.30
N GLN A 216 -32.83 -11.57 0.81
CA GLN A 216 -32.57 -10.43 -0.07
C GLN A 216 -31.59 -9.39 0.54
N SER A 217 -31.61 -9.18 1.86
CA SER A 217 -30.66 -8.27 2.54
C SER A 217 -29.20 -8.74 2.43
N HIS A 218 -28.94 -10.04 2.63
CA HIS A 218 -27.60 -10.59 2.47
C HIS A 218 -27.19 -10.70 0.99
N GLN A 219 -28.14 -10.94 0.08
CA GLN A 219 -27.87 -10.89 -1.36
C GLN A 219 -27.43 -9.49 -1.77
N PHE A 220 -28.14 -8.45 -1.33
CA PHE A 220 -27.73 -7.06 -1.56
C PHE A 220 -26.31 -6.79 -1.07
N ALA A 221 -25.98 -7.19 0.16
CA ALA A 221 -24.65 -6.97 0.74
C ALA A 221 -23.54 -7.69 -0.04
N ALA A 222 -23.76 -8.95 -0.43
CA ALA A 222 -22.81 -9.74 -1.21
C ALA A 222 -22.61 -9.15 -2.62
N LEU A 223 -23.69 -8.78 -3.32
CA LEU A 223 -23.63 -8.14 -4.64
C LEU A 223 -22.88 -6.80 -4.58
N ASN A 224 -23.16 -5.97 -3.57
CA ASN A 224 -22.48 -4.70 -3.40
C ASN A 224 -20.98 -4.92 -3.11
N GLY A 225 -20.64 -5.91 -2.28
CA GLY A 225 -19.26 -6.34 -2.04
C GLY A 225 -18.55 -6.79 -3.32
N LEU A 226 -19.21 -7.60 -4.17
CA LEU A 226 -18.68 -8.04 -5.46
C LEU A 226 -18.42 -6.86 -6.39
N GLY A 227 -19.42 -5.98 -6.56
CA GLY A 227 -19.26 -4.78 -7.38
C GLY A 227 -18.10 -3.91 -6.90
N ASN A 228 -17.97 -3.68 -5.59
CA ASN A 228 -16.84 -2.94 -5.02
C ASN A 228 -15.50 -3.63 -5.26
N THR A 229 -15.46 -4.97 -5.27
CA THR A 229 -14.25 -5.76 -5.57
C THR A 229 -13.82 -5.54 -7.01
N TYR A 230 -14.76 -5.57 -7.95
CA TYR A 230 -14.48 -5.31 -9.36
C TYR A 230 -14.05 -3.86 -9.64
N VAL A 231 -14.65 -2.87 -8.96
CA VAL A 231 -14.15 -1.49 -9.03
C VAL A 231 -12.70 -1.40 -8.53
N SER A 232 -12.37 -2.12 -7.46
CA SER A 232 -11.01 -2.14 -6.91
C SER A 232 -10.02 -2.78 -7.89
N LEU A 233 -10.41 -3.87 -8.56
CA LEU A 233 -9.63 -4.51 -9.62
C LEU A 233 -9.44 -3.58 -10.84
N ALA A 234 -10.49 -2.87 -11.27
CA ALA A 234 -10.40 -1.90 -12.36
C ALA A 234 -9.40 -0.78 -12.03
N LYS A 235 -9.50 -0.18 -10.83
CA LYS A 235 -8.58 0.84 -10.34
C LYS A 235 -7.13 0.35 -10.27
N ARG A 236 -6.92 -0.90 -9.84
CA ARG A 236 -5.59 -1.53 -9.84
C ARG A 236 -5.04 -1.57 -11.26
N ASP A 237 -5.81 -2.09 -12.21
CA ASP A 237 -5.35 -2.25 -13.59
C ASP A 237 -5.14 -0.90 -14.30
N ASP A 238 -5.97 0.12 -14.03
CA ASP A 238 -5.73 1.48 -14.52
C ASP A 238 -4.42 2.08 -13.99
N ARG A 239 -4.07 1.77 -12.74
CA ARG A 239 -2.76 2.14 -12.20
C ARG A 239 -1.62 1.39 -12.87
N ARG A 240 -1.76 0.07 -13.06
CA ARG A 240 -0.76 -0.72 -13.77
C ARG A 240 -0.58 -0.20 -15.19
N ARG A 241 -1.67 0.20 -15.84
CA ARG A 241 -1.69 0.84 -17.16
C ARG A 241 -0.90 2.15 -17.15
N TYR A 242 -1.11 2.99 -16.14
CA TYR A 242 -0.33 4.23 -15.99
C TYR A 242 1.17 3.94 -15.93
N TYR A 243 1.62 2.95 -15.15
CA TYR A 243 3.04 2.58 -15.09
C TYR A 243 3.55 1.98 -16.40
N ALA A 244 2.77 1.13 -17.07
CA ALA A 244 3.10 0.60 -18.38
C ALA A 244 3.29 1.71 -19.43
N GLN A 245 2.45 2.75 -19.38
CA GLN A 245 2.60 3.94 -20.24
C GLN A 245 3.89 4.70 -19.92
N GLN A 246 4.24 4.85 -18.63
CA GLN A 246 5.49 5.50 -18.24
C GLN A 246 6.74 4.72 -18.67
N SER A 247 6.70 3.40 -18.70
CA SER A 247 7.78 2.53 -19.21
C SER A 247 7.78 2.40 -20.74
N ALA A 248 6.81 3.00 -21.44
CA ALA A 248 6.55 2.85 -22.87
C ALA A 248 6.27 1.40 -23.31
N ASP A 249 5.60 0.61 -22.46
CA ASP A 249 5.09 -0.72 -22.77
C ASP A 249 3.61 -0.61 -23.22
N GLU A 250 3.43 -0.19 -24.48
CA GLU A 250 2.10 0.01 -25.08
C GLU A 250 1.24 -1.27 -25.13
N PRO A 251 1.77 -2.47 -25.48
CA PRO A 251 0.99 -3.70 -25.43
C PRO A 251 0.43 -4.01 -24.04
N MET A 252 1.25 -3.89 -23.00
CA MET A 252 0.80 -4.09 -21.62
C MET A 252 -0.22 -3.03 -21.21
N ALA A 253 0.03 -1.75 -21.53
CA ALA A 253 -0.90 -0.67 -21.25
C ALA A 253 -2.28 -0.90 -21.89
N GLN A 254 -2.29 -1.38 -23.13
CA GLN A 254 -3.53 -1.66 -23.87
C GLN A 254 -4.27 -2.88 -23.31
N ALA A 255 -3.54 -3.94 -22.92
CA ALA A 255 -4.14 -5.10 -22.26
C ALA A 255 -4.79 -4.73 -20.92
N LEU A 256 -4.10 -3.93 -20.10
CA LEU A 256 -4.59 -3.46 -18.81
C LEU A 256 -5.81 -2.52 -18.95
N ALA A 257 -5.85 -1.70 -19.98
CA ALA A 257 -7.04 -0.89 -20.30
C ALA A 257 -8.27 -1.76 -20.60
N GLN A 258 -8.08 -2.87 -21.31
CA GLN A 258 -9.16 -3.80 -21.65
C GLN A 258 -9.66 -4.56 -20.43
N THR A 259 -8.76 -5.02 -19.55
CA THR A 259 -9.15 -5.71 -18.31
C THR A 259 -9.85 -4.77 -17.34
N ALA A 260 -9.36 -3.53 -17.16
CA ALA A 260 -10.05 -2.52 -16.35
C ALA A 260 -11.47 -2.23 -16.87
N SER A 261 -11.65 -2.09 -18.19
CA SER A 261 -12.97 -1.91 -18.80
C SER A 261 -13.91 -3.10 -18.58
N ARG A 262 -13.38 -4.33 -18.61
CA ARG A 262 -14.16 -5.54 -18.30
C ARG A 262 -14.61 -5.56 -16.85
N TYR A 263 -13.70 -5.28 -15.91
CA TYR A 263 -14.03 -5.21 -14.49
C TYR A 263 -15.07 -4.13 -14.17
N ASN A 264 -14.98 -2.96 -14.79
CA ASN A 264 -16.02 -1.93 -14.66
C ASN A 264 -17.39 -2.42 -15.14
N ARG A 265 -17.45 -3.24 -16.21
CA ARG A 265 -18.71 -3.83 -16.67
C ARG A 265 -19.29 -4.83 -15.66
N GLU A 266 -18.46 -5.72 -15.13
CA GLU A 266 -18.88 -6.67 -14.10
C GLU A 266 -19.38 -5.93 -12.85
N ALA A 267 -18.70 -4.85 -12.43
CA ALA A 267 -19.15 -4.02 -11.33
C ALA A 267 -20.56 -3.41 -11.57
N ILE A 268 -20.82 -2.90 -12.78
CA ILE A 268 -22.14 -2.36 -13.15
C ILE A 268 -23.22 -3.42 -13.00
N GLU A 269 -23.01 -4.64 -13.51
CA GLU A 269 -23.99 -5.73 -13.44
C GLU A 269 -24.37 -6.05 -11.98
N PHE A 270 -23.38 -6.16 -11.09
CA PHE A 270 -23.62 -6.41 -9.67
C PHE A 270 -24.36 -5.27 -8.99
N PHE A 271 -23.99 -4.02 -9.27
CA PHE A 271 -24.64 -2.87 -8.65
C PHE A 271 -26.06 -2.65 -9.18
N GLU A 272 -26.33 -2.84 -10.47
CA GLU A 272 -27.68 -2.77 -11.03
C GLU A 272 -28.59 -3.84 -10.42
N THR A 273 -28.07 -5.07 -10.23
CA THR A 273 -28.81 -6.13 -9.55
C THR A 273 -29.12 -5.75 -8.09
N SER A 274 -28.12 -5.24 -7.35
CA SER A 274 -28.33 -4.77 -5.98
C SER A 274 -29.32 -3.60 -5.90
N LEU A 275 -29.34 -2.73 -6.92
CA LEU A 275 -30.24 -1.59 -7.01
C LEU A 275 -31.69 -2.05 -7.17
N THR A 276 -31.94 -3.07 -7.98
CA THR A 276 -33.27 -3.68 -8.13
C THR A 276 -33.75 -4.27 -6.81
N ILE A 277 -32.91 -5.04 -6.10
CA ILE A 277 -33.25 -5.59 -4.78
C ILE A 277 -33.60 -4.47 -3.79
N ALA A 278 -32.81 -3.39 -3.77
CA ALA A 278 -33.08 -2.27 -2.87
C ALA A 278 -34.43 -1.59 -3.15
N ARG A 279 -34.81 -1.46 -4.42
CA ARG A 279 -36.10 -0.90 -4.84
C ARG A 279 -37.25 -1.83 -4.47
N ASP A 280 -37.10 -3.12 -4.71
CA ASP A 280 -38.13 -4.13 -4.36
C ASP A 280 -38.38 -4.16 -2.85
N GLN A 281 -37.35 -3.87 -2.05
CA GLN A 281 -37.45 -3.75 -0.59
C GLN A 281 -37.96 -2.37 -0.11
N ASN A 282 -38.15 -1.39 -1.01
CA ASN A 282 -38.36 0.01 -0.66
C ASN A 282 -37.30 0.56 0.31
N ASN A 283 -36.05 0.11 0.16
CA ASN A 283 -34.94 0.49 1.03
C ASN A 283 -34.13 1.64 0.41
N ALA A 284 -34.51 2.87 0.74
CA ALA A 284 -33.90 4.09 0.20
C ALA A 284 -32.39 4.23 0.49
N VAL A 285 -31.91 3.71 1.64
CA VAL A 285 -30.48 3.75 2.00
C VAL A 285 -29.67 2.83 1.09
N ASN A 286 -30.16 1.61 0.88
CA ASN A 286 -29.53 0.65 -0.02
C ASN A 286 -29.61 1.12 -1.49
N GLU A 287 -30.73 1.74 -1.88
CA GLU A 287 -30.90 2.30 -3.21
C GLU A 287 -29.86 3.41 -3.47
N LEU A 288 -29.72 4.34 -2.52
CA LEU A 288 -28.71 5.39 -2.56
C LEU A 288 -27.30 4.79 -2.66
N ARG A 289 -26.98 3.80 -1.82
CA ARG A 289 -25.65 3.14 -1.84
C ARG A 289 -25.32 2.55 -3.21
N SER A 290 -26.26 1.83 -3.84
CA SER A 290 -26.04 1.25 -5.18
C SER A 290 -25.89 2.32 -6.25
N LEU A 291 -26.69 3.40 -6.21
CA LEU A 291 -26.54 4.52 -7.16
C LEU A 291 -25.17 5.21 -7.03
N LEU A 292 -24.72 5.48 -5.81
CA LEU A 292 -23.41 6.09 -5.58
C LEU A 292 -22.28 5.19 -6.11
N ASN A 293 -22.40 3.87 -5.95
CA ASN A 293 -21.41 2.91 -6.44
C ASN A 293 -21.42 2.74 -7.97
N LEU A 294 -22.56 2.97 -8.62
CA LEU A 294 -22.71 2.90 -10.07
C LEU A 294 -22.05 4.04 -10.84
N ILE A 295 -22.03 5.26 -10.27
CA ILE A 295 -21.67 6.48 -11.03
C ILE A 295 -20.27 6.36 -11.68
N VAL A 296 -19.25 5.93 -10.93
CA VAL A 296 -17.87 5.85 -11.44
C VAL A 296 -17.73 4.78 -12.54
N PRO A 297 -18.15 3.52 -12.36
CA PRO A 297 -18.11 2.52 -13.44
C PRO A 297 -18.90 2.93 -14.69
N LEU A 298 -20.07 3.56 -14.52
CA LEU A 298 -20.89 4.05 -15.64
C LEU A 298 -20.14 5.12 -16.44
N GLN A 299 -19.44 6.03 -15.77
CA GLN A 299 -18.63 7.08 -16.40
C GLN A 299 -17.49 6.47 -17.21
N SER A 300 -16.72 5.54 -16.62
CA SER A 300 -15.63 4.85 -17.32
C SER A 300 -16.11 4.09 -18.57
N ARG A 301 -17.35 3.58 -18.56
CA ARG A 301 -17.98 2.95 -19.73
C ARG A 301 -18.28 3.96 -20.84
N GLU A 302 -18.80 5.14 -20.51
CA GLU A 302 -19.09 6.21 -21.49
C GLU A 302 -17.81 6.72 -22.15
N GLU A 303 -16.74 6.95 -21.38
CA GLU A 303 -15.44 7.38 -21.90
C GLU A 303 -14.78 6.34 -22.82
N ALA A 304 -14.95 5.05 -22.52
CA ALA A 304 -14.49 3.97 -23.40
C ALA A 304 -15.32 3.92 -24.70
N GLY A 305 -16.63 4.22 -24.63
CA GLY A 305 -17.52 4.32 -25.77
C GLY A 305 -17.17 5.48 -26.70
N GLY A 306 -16.92 6.67 -26.15
CA GLY A 306 -16.49 7.85 -26.90
C GLY A 306 -15.14 7.63 -27.61
N ARG A 307 -14.16 7.06 -26.90
CA ARG A 307 -12.86 6.68 -27.50
C ARG A 307 -12.98 5.67 -28.65
N ARG A 308 -13.94 4.73 -28.59
CA ARG A 308 -14.22 3.80 -29.69
C ARG A 308 -14.87 4.48 -30.90
N GLN A 309 -15.71 5.49 -30.70
CA GLN A 309 -16.31 6.26 -31.79
C GLN A 309 -15.26 7.15 -32.48
N GLU A 310 -14.37 7.80 -31.72
CA GLU A 310 -13.24 8.56 -32.27
C GLU A 310 -12.22 7.67 -32.99
N ALA A 311 -11.88 6.51 -32.42
CA ALA A 311 -10.99 5.53 -33.05
C ALA A 311 -11.65 4.85 -34.26
N GLY A 312 -12.97 4.67 -34.26
CA GLY A 312 -13.76 4.21 -35.41
C GLY A 312 -13.77 5.21 -36.55
N GLY A 313 -13.83 6.51 -36.24
CA GLY A 313 -13.67 7.60 -37.21
C GLY A 313 -12.28 7.65 -37.84
N ARG A 314 -11.22 7.31 -37.09
CA ARG A 314 -9.85 7.18 -37.63
C ARG A 314 -9.57 5.83 -38.32
N ARG A 315 -10.28 4.76 -37.96
CA ARG A 315 -10.16 3.44 -38.62
C ARG A 315 -10.78 3.41 -40.01
N GLN A 316 -11.77 4.25 -40.32
CA GLN A 316 -12.31 4.36 -41.68
C GLN A 316 -11.30 4.86 -42.72
N GLU A 317 -10.11 5.31 -42.31
CA GLU A 317 -9.02 5.71 -43.21
C GLU A 317 -7.96 4.59 -43.42
N VAL A 318 -7.97 3.51 -42.62
CA VAL A 318 -6.95 2.44 -42.68
C VAL A 318 -7.54 1.03 -42.86
N GLU A 319 -8.86 0.86 -42.72
CA GLU A 319 -9.58 -0.42 -42.90
C GLU A 319 -9.77 -0.83 -44.39
N GLY A 320 -8.80 -0.50 -45.24
CA GLY A 320 -8.68 -1.03 -46.61
C GLY A 320 -7.63 -2.13 -46.76
N ARG A 321 -6.81 -2.41 -45.73
CA ARG A 321 -5.66 -3.35 -45.85
C ARG A 321 -5.50 -4.37 -44.73
N ARG A 322 -6.48 -4.51 -43.82
CA ARG A 322 -6.43 -5.41 -42.65
C ARG A 322 -7.49 -6.52 -42.67
N GLN A 323 -8.02 -6.88 -43.83
CA GLN A 323 -8.95 -8.01 -43.94
C GLN A 323 -8.28 -9.34 -44.30
N GLU A 324 -6.95 -9.39 -44.43
CA GLU A 324 -6.21 -10.63 -44.73
C GLU A 324 -5.39 -11.21 -43.56
N ALA A 325 -5.39 -10.58 -42.38
CA ALA A 325 -4.58 -11.04 -41.23
C ALA A 325 -5.38 -11.58 -40.01
N GLU A 326 -6.71 -11.70 -40.12
CA GLU A 326 -7.58 -12.25 -39.04
C GLU A 326 -8.19 -13.62 -39.41
N ALA A 327 -7.44 -14.44 -40.14
CA ALA A 327 -7.65 -15.88 -40.16
C ALA A 327 -6.48 -16.53 -39.44
N ILE A 328 -6.77 -17.37 -38.43
CA ILE A 328 -5.86 -18.08 -37.52
C ILE A 328 -5.52 -17.27 -36.26
N THR A 329 -6.40 -17.36 -35.25
CA THR A 329 -6.13 -17.72 -33.83
C THR A 329 -7.36 -17.28 -33.01
N LYS A 330 -8.36 -18.17 -32.87
CA LYS A 330 -9.43 -18.00 -31.88
C LYS A 330 -9.38 -19.17 -30.91
N GLN A 331 -8.98 -18.89 -29.67
CA GLN A 331 -9.42 -19.62 -28.49
C GLN A 331 -9.80 -18.57 -27.45
N PRO A 332 -11.10 -18.36 -27.17
CA PRO A 332 -11.52 -17.61 -26.00
C PRO A 332 -11.39 -18.53 -24.78
N LEU A 333 -10.66 -18.07 -23.75
CA LEU A 333 -10.84 -18.60 -22.40
C LEU A 333 -12.33 -18.42 -22.04
N GLY A 334 -13.03 -19.54 -21.89
CA GLY A 334 -14.48 -19.54 -21.64
C GLY A 334 -14.80 -18.94 -20.28
N ASN A 335 -15.56 -17.86 -20.27
CA ASN A 335 -16.32 -17.44 -19.09
C ASN A 335 -17.61 -18.26 -19.00
N PRO A 336 -18.10 -18.60 -17.80
CA PRO A 336 -19.51 -18.96 -17.65
C PRO A 336 -20.39 -17.79 -18.14
N PRO A 337 -21.54 -18.05 -18.80
CA PRO A 337 -22.46 -17.01 -19.20
C PRO A 337 -22.98 -16.25 -17.96
N SER A 338 -23.18 -14.93 -18.09
CA SER A 338 -23.81 -14.11 -17.05
C SER A 338 -25.16 -14.75 -16.69
N PRO A 339 -25.44 -15.04 -15.41
CA PRO A 339 -26.69 -15.69 -15.00
C PRO A 339 -27.90 -14.74 -15.08
N PHE A 340 -27.73 -13.50 -15.55
CA PHE A 340 -28.78 -12.48 -15.55
C PHE A 340 -29.07 -11.95 -16.96
N PRO A 341 -30.36 -11.78 -17.32
CA PRO A 341 -30.73 -11.16 -18.59
C PRO A 341 -30.39 -9.65 -18.60
N PRO A 342 -30.11 -9.05 -19.77
CA PRO A 342 -29.80 -7.62 -19.88
C PRO A 342 -30.99 -6.76 -19.44
N LEU A 343 -30.72 -5.75 -18.60
CA LEU A 343 -31.71 -4.80 -18.08
C LEU A 343 -32.14 -3.75 -19.13
N PRO A 344 -33.35 -3.16 -19.02
CA PRO A 344 -33.84 -2.13 -19.94
C PRO A 344 -33.06 -0.81 -19.75
N SER A 345 -32.75 -0.15 -20.88
CA SER A 345 -31.99 1.12 -21.08
C SER A 345 -30.92 1.46 -20.01
N PRO A 346 -29.62 1.45 -20.35
CA PRO A 346 -28.56 1.65 -19.37
C PRO A 346 -28.70 3.01 -18.65
N LEU A 347 -28.65 2.99 -17.31
CA LEU A 347 -28.55 4.20 -16.51
C LEU A 347 -27.31 5.00 -16.93
N SER A 348 -27.45 6.32 -17.14
CA SER A 348 -26.31 7.22 -17.34
C SER A 348 -25.77 7.74 -16.00
N PRO A 349 -24.49 8.17 -15.91
CA PRO A 349 -23.91 8.76 -14.72
C PRO A 349 -24.72 9.96 -14.19
N ASN A 350 -25.17 10.83 -15.09
CA ASN A 350 -26.00 12.01 -14.76
C ASN A 350 -27.34 11.63 -14.14
N THR A 351 -28.04 10.65 -14.72
CA THR A 351 -29.33 10.18 -14.18
C THR A 351 -29.15 9.50 -12.83
N ALA A 352 -28.09 8.71 -12.66
CA ALA A 352 -27.75 8.09 -11.38
C ALA A 352 -27.47 9.15 -10.29
N LEU A 353 -26.70 10.20 -10.65
CA LEU A 353 -26.38 11.31 -9.77
C LEU A 353 -27.63 12.08 -9.33
N GLN A 354 -28.51 12.45 -10.25
CA GLN A 354 -29.76 13.15 -9.95
C GLN A 354 -30.67 12.34 -9.04
N ARG A 355 -30.82 11.04 -9.30
CA ARG A 355 -31.64 10.14 -8.46
C ARG A 355 -31.06 10.01 -7.06
N ALA A 356 -29.73 9.90 -6.94
CA ALA A 356 -29.05 9.84 -5.65
C ALA A 356 -29.24 11.13 -4.84
N GLN A 357 -29.18 12.31 -5.46
CA GLN A 357 -29.46 13.59 -4.80
C GLN A 357 -30.91 13.68 -4.28
N THR A 358 -31.89 13.23 -5.08
CA THR A 358 -33.30 13.19 -4.66
C THR A 358 -33.52 12.26 -3.47
N LEU A 359 -32.93 11.06 -3.49
CA LEU A 359 -33.03 10.11 -2.37
C LEU A 359 -32.36 10.64 -1.11
N LEU A 360 -31.18 11.24 -1.23
CA LEU A 360 -30.46 11.84 -0.10
C LEU A 360 -31.34 12.85 0.65
N ALA A 361 -32.09 13.69 -0.07
CA ALA A 361 -32.97 14.69 0.52
C ALA A 361 -34.07 14.08 1.43
N GLN A 362 -34.52 12.86 1.12
CA GLN A 362 -35.60 12.16 1.82
C GLN A 362 -35.13 11.35 3.04
N LEU A 363 -33.84 11.04 3.14
CA LEU A 363 -33.30 10.24 4.25
C LEU A 363 -33.29 11.02 5.57
N PRO A 364 -33.48 10.36 6.73
CA PRO A 364 -33.31 11.00 8.03
C PRO A 364 -31.84 11.37 8.31
N ALA A 365 -31.62 12.26 9.27
CA ALA A 365 -30.29 12.60 9.76
C ALA A 365 -29.58 11.35 10.28
N SER A 366 -28.44 11.03 9.69
CA SER A 366 -27.66 9.81 9.97
C SER A 366 -26.25 9.98 9.43
N ARG A 367 -25.32 9.19 9.98
CA ARG A 367 -23.93 9.13 9.51
C ARG A 367 -23.83 8.75 8.03
N GLU A 368 -24.65 7.80 7.58
CA GLU A 368 -24.74 7.39 6.18
C GLU A 368 -25.16 8.55 5.27
N LYS A 369 -26.11 9.39 5.71
CA LYS A 369 -26.53 10.58 4.97
C LYS A 369 -25.40 11.60 4.87
N VAL A 370 -24.61 11.79 5.93
CA VAL A 370 -23.44 12.69 5.91
C VAL A 370 -22.41 12.21 4.89
N TYR A 371 -21.99 10.94 4.96
CA TYR A 371 -21.02 10.40 4.00
C TYR A 371 -21.54 10.37 2.56
N ALA A 372 -22.83 10.08 2.37
CA ALA A 372 -23.44 10.15 1.05
C ALA A 372 -23.45 11.58 0.49
N ALA A 373 -23.71 12.60 1.32
CA ALA A 373 -23.64 14.01 0.93
C ALA A 373 -22.20 14.43 0.55
N ILE A 374 -21.21 14.06 1.36
CA ILE A 374 -19.78 14.29 1.06
C ILE A 374 -19.40 13.63 -0.26
N ARG A 375 -19.79 12.36 -0.46
CA ARG A 375 -19.48 11.64 -1.70
C ARG A 375 -20.17 12.24 -2.91
N LEU A 376 -21.44 12.62 -2.79
CA LEU A 376 -22.18 13.30 -3.87
C LEU A 376 -21.58 14.64 -4.23
N SER A 377 -21.06 15.41 -3.26
CA SER A 377 -20.37 16.68 -3.55
C SER A 377 -19.17 16.47 -4.48
N THR A 378 -18.47 15.33 -4.32
CA THR A 378 -17.31 14.96 -5.13
C THR A 378 -17.77 14.49 -6.51
N LEU A 379 -18.72 13.55 -6.56
CA LEU A 379 -19.23 13.03 -7.82
C LEU A 379 -19.89 14.12 -8.67
N THR A 380 -20.55 15.10 -8.04
CA THR A 380 -21.13 16.26 -8.73
C THR A 380 -20.04 17.10 -9.41
N GLN A 381 -18.91 17.31 -8.74
CA GLN A 381 -17.77 18.04 -9.32
C GLN A 381 -17.16 17.29 -10.50
N GLN A 382 -17.00 15.98 -10.37
CA GLN A 382 -16.36 15.20 -11.43
C GLN A 382 -17.31 15.00 -12.64
N VAL A 383 -18.59 14.68 -12.42
CA VAL A 383 -19.54 14.46 -13.52
C VAL A 383 -19.81 15.76 -14.30
N LEU A 384 -19.83 16.91 -13.62
CA LEU A 384 -20.15 18.20 -14.24
C LEU A 384 -18.92 19.01 -14.67
N GLY A 385 -17.80 18.89 -13.97
CA GLY A 385 -16.52 19.50 -14.35
C GLY A 385 -15.68 18.49 -15.11
N GLN A 386 -15.20 18.83 -16.30
CA GLN A 386 -14.34 17.98 -17.15
C GLN A 386 -12.98 17.66 -16.47
N GLY A 387 -12.99 16.98 -15.32
CA GLY A 387 -11.83 16.70 -14.49
C GLY A 387 -11.18 15.36 -14.82
N ASP A 388 -9.90 15.24 -14.46
CA ASP A 388 -9.13 14.00 -14.55
C ASP A 388 -9.61 12.99 -13.49
N TRP A 389 -10.36 11.97 -13.92
CA TRP A 389 -10.95 10.95 -13.06
C TRP A 389 -9.94 9.93 -12.51
N ASP A 390 -8.74 9.90 -13.08
CA ASP A 390 -7.64 9.02 -12.63
C ASP A 390 -6.94 9.57 -11.37
N ARG A 391 -7.31 10.77 -10.89
CA ARG A 391 -6.71 11.41 -9.70
C ARG A 391 -7.71 11.59 -8.56
N ASP A 392 -7.22 11.40 -7.33
CA ASP A 392 -8.04 11.54 -6.14
C ASP A 392 -8.44 13.01 -5.87
N PRO A 393 -9.74 13.32 -5.79
CA PRO A 393 -10.26 14.66 -5.49
C PRO A 393 -9.92 15.22 -4.10
N ALA A 394 -9.40 14.40 -3.18
CA ALA A 394 -9.02 14.90 -1.86
C ALA A 394 -7.74 15.73 -1.87
N THR A 395 -6.92 15.60 -2.92
CA THR A 395 -5.55 16.11 -2.93
C THR A 395 -5.24 16.98 -4.13
N HIS A 396 -6.19 17.08 -5.07
CA HIS A 396 -6.10 17.93 -6.24
C HIS A 396 -7.39 18.73 -6.44
N CYS A 397 -7.22 19.99 -6.79
CA CYS A 397 -8.33 20.83 -7.20
C CYS A 397 -8.93 20.34 -8.51
N LEU A 398 -10.14 19.79 -8.44
CA LEU A 398 -10.89 19.37 -9.62
C LEU A 398 -11.26 20.55 -10.53
N ALA A 399 -11.66 21.67 -9.92
CA ALA A 399 -11.97 22.92 -10.60
C ALA A 399 -11.83 24.09 -9.63
N THR A 400 -11.51 25.27 -10.14
CA THR A 400 -11.60 26.52 -9.38
C THR A 400 -13.06 26.97 -9.23
N ASP A 401 -13.90 26.70 -10.24
CA ASP A 401 -15.34 26.97 -10.22
C ASP A 401 -16.13 25.73 -9.77
N VAL A 402 -16.07 25.44 -8.47
CA VAL A 402 -16.82 24.33 -7.88
C VAL A 402 -18.33 24.63 -7.91
N PRO A 403 -19.19 23.72 -8.42
CA PRO A 403 -20.63 23.94 -8.50
C PRO A 403 -21.26 24.27 -7.13
N THR A 404 -22.17 25.24 -7.09
CA THR A 404 -22.88 25.64 -5.86
C THR A 404 -23.59 24.46 -5.20
N SER A 405 -24.13 23.52 -5.98
CA SER A 405 -24.75 22.29 -5.48
C SER A 405 -23.79 21.43 -4.64
N ALA A 406 -22.50 21.35 -5.02
CA ALA A 406 -21.49 20.63 -4.24
C ALA A 406 -21.21 21.32 -2.89
N VAL A 407 -21.16 22.65 -2.87
CA VAL A 407 -21.01 23.44 -1.64
C VAL A 407 -22.22 23.24 -0.72
N THR A 408 -23.43 23.29 -1.26
CA THR A 408 -24.67 23.06 -0.50
C THR A 408 -24.71 21.67 0.14
N LEU A 409 -24.28 20.63 -0.60
CA LEU A 409 -24.20 19.27 -0.07
C LEU A 409 -23.24 19.17 1.12
N LEU A 410 -22.08 19.84 1.06
CA LEU A 410 -21.11 19.87 2.15
C LEU A 410 -21.63 20.66 3.37
N GLN A 411 -22.30 21.79 3.16
CA GLN A 411 -22.93 22.54 4.24
C GLN A 411 -24.03 21.73 4.94
N GLN A 412 -24.85 21.00 4.18
CA GLN A 412 -25.84 20.07 4.74
C GLN A 412 -25.16 18.94 5.52
N ALA A 413 -24.06 18.37 5.01
CA ALA A 413 -23.29 17.34 5.67
C ALA A 413 -22.77 17.80 7.05
N ILE A 414 -22.23 19.03 7.14
CA ILE A 414 -21.77 19.65 8.40
C ILE A 414 -22.94 19.79 9.37
N ALA A 415 -24.05 20.37 8.94
CA ALA A 415 -25.22 20.60 9.79
C ALA A 415 -25.81 19.29 10.34
N ILE A 416 -25.88 18.25 9.51
CA ILE A 416 -26.37 16.93 9.93
C ILE A 416 -25.39 16.28 10.91
N ALA A 417 -24.07 16.35 10.66
CA ALA A 417 -23.06 15.80 11.54
C ALA A 417 -23.11 16.45 12.94
N GLN A 418 -23.23 17.77 12.99
CA GLN A 418 -23.41 18.53 14.23
C GLN A 418 -24.72 18.16 14.94
N GLN A 419 -25.81 17.99 14.19
CA GLN A 419 -27.10 17.58 14.75
C GLN A 419 -27.04 16.21 15.44
N ILE A 420 -26.33 15.25 14.85
CA ILE A 420 -26.23 13.88 15.39
C ILE A 420 -25.04 13.68 16.34
N GLY A 421 -24.19 14.69 16.51
CA GLY A 421 -22.99 14.60 17.35
C GLY A 421 -21.83 13.78 16.77
N ASP A 422 -21.81 13.50 15.46
CA ASP A 422 -20.72 12.75 14.80
C ASP A 422 -19.58 13.69 14.41
N SER A 423 -18.66 13.91 15.36
CA SER A 423 -17.49 14.78 15.17
C SER A 423 -16.53 14.28 14.08
N GLN A 424 -16.44 12.97 13.84
CA GLN A 424 -15.58 12.42 12.79
C GLN A 424 -16.10 12.82 11.41
N SER A 425 -17.40 12.67 11.18
CA SER A 425 -18.05 13.00 9.92
C SER A 425 -18.15 14.52 9.72
N GLU A 426 -18.31 15.28 10.79
CA GLU A 426 -18.19 16.75 10.78
C GLU A 426 -16.81 17.17 10.27
N ALA A 427 -15.73 16.56 10.79
CA ALA A 427 -14.37 16.86 10.36
C ALA A 427 -14.16 16.63 8.86
N PHE A 428 -14.66 15.51 8.32
CA PHE A 428 -14.58 15.24 6.89
C PHE A 428 -15.37 16.26 6.06
N ALA A 429 -16.59 16.61 6.47
CA ALA A 429 -17.39 17.60 5.74
C ALA A 429 -16.75 18.99 5.75
N LEU A 430 -16.23 19.43 6.92
CA LEU A 430 -15.51 20.69 7.09
C LEU A 430 -14.22 20.73 6.26
N GLY A 431 -13.40 19.68 6.32
CA GLY A 431 -12.14 19.61 5.58
C GLY A 431 -12.35 19.62 4.07
N ARG A 432 -13.38 18.92 3.57
CA ARG A 432 -13.76 18.95 2.15
C ARG A 432 -14.28 20.32 1.72
N LEU A 433 -15.07 21.01 2.56
CA LEU A 433 -15.50 22.37 2.27
C LEU A 433 -14.32 23.36 2.30
N GLY A 434 -13.40 23.20 3.26
CA GLY A 434 -12.13 23.93 3.31
C GLY A 434 -11.33 23.73 2.02
N HIS A 435 -11.30 22.51 1.47
CA HIS A 435 -10.62 22.23 0.20
C HIS A 435 -11.27 22.93 -0.99
N VAL A 436 -12.60 23.02 -1.02
CA VAL A 436 -13.31 23.80 -2.05
C VAL A 436 -12.88 25.28 -2.02
N TYR A 437 -12.75 25.86 -0.82
CA TYR A 437 -12.28 27.25 -0.68
C TYR A 437 -10.77 27.40 -0.95
N GLU A 438 -9.97 26.39 -0.62
CA GLU A 438 -8.55 26.30 -1.00
C GLU A 438 -8.42 26.39 -2.54
N CYS A 439 -9.22 25.62 -3.28
CA CYS A 439 -9.22 25.63 -4.74
C CYS A 439 -9.77 26.91 -5.36
N ARG A 440 -10.68 27.60 -4.68
CA ARG A 440 -11.14 28.96 -5.03
C ARG A 440 -10.14 30.06 -4.67
N GLN A 441 -9.00 29.71 -4.08
CA GLN A 441 -7.97 30.63 -3.58
C GLN A 441 -8.47 31.58 -2.47
N ASN A 442 -9.59 31.26 -1.82
CA ASN A 442 -10.05 31.96 -0.62
C ASN A 442 -9.39 31.32 0.61
N TYR A 443 -8.11 31.62 0.78
CA TYR A 443 -7.27 30.96 1.79
C TYR A 443 -7.65 31.27 3.23
N GLU A 444 -8.29 32.41 3.50
CA GLU A 444 -8.75 32.76 4.85
C GLU A 444 -9.91 31.88 5.29
N GLN A 445 -10.93 31.75 4.43
CA GLN A 445 -12.07 30.88 4.69
C GLN A 445 -11.67 29.41 4.68
N ALA A 446 -10.79 29.01 3.75
CA ALA A 446 -10.24 27.66 3.71
C ALA A 446 -9.53 27.30 5.02
N LEU A 447 -8.63 28.16 5.50
CA LEU A 447 -7.88 27.91 6.73
C LEU A 447 -8.82 27.81 7.95
N THR A 448 -9.84 28.66 8.03
CA THR A 448 -10.83 28.64 9.12
C THR A 448 -11.58 27.31 9.17
N LEU A 449 -12.08 26.84 8.02
CA LEU A 449 -12.81 25.56 7.92
C LEU A 449 -11.89 24.36 8.20
N THR A 450 -10.66 24.39 7.69
CA THR A 450 -9.66 23.35 7.96
C THR A 450 -9.29 23.27 9.44
N GLN A 451 -9.19 24.41 10.15
CA GLN A 451 -8.93 24.43 11.60
C GLN A 451 -10.13 23.88 12.39
N GLN A 452 -11.36 24.17 11.96
CA GLN A 452 -12.55 23.54 12.54
C GLN A 452 -12.53 22.02 12.32
N ALA A 453 -12.13 21.56 11.12
CA ALA A 453 -11.97 20.14 10.83
C ALA A 453 -10.90 19.48 11.71
N GLN A 454 -9.76 20.15 11.95
CA GLN A 454 -8.73 19.67 12.88
C GLN A 454 -9.26 19.51 14.31
N PHE A 455 -10.07 20.45 14.76
CA PHE A 455 -10.67 20.42 16.09
C PHE A 455 -11.68 19.27 16.22
N ALA A 456 -12.57 19.12 15.24
CA ALA A 456 -13.52 18.01 15.20
C ALA A 456 -12.80 16.64 15.09
N ALA A 457 -11.63 16.61 14.43
CA ALA A 457 -10.80 15.42 14.32
C ALA A 457 -9.83 15.19 15.51
N ALA A 458 -9.93 15.90 16.63
CA ALA A 458 -8.88 15.95 17.66
C ALA A 458 -8.41 14.57 18.16
N ASN A 459 -9.32 13.60 18.24
CA ASN A 459 -9.09 12.23 18.72
C ASN A 459 -9.05 11.18 17.61
N TYR A 460 -9.09 11.58 16.33
CA TYR A 460 -9.16 10.67 15.20
C TYR A 460 -7.89 10.71 14.37
N ASP A 461 -7.50 9.54 13.86
CA ASP A 461 -6.35 9.38 12.96
C ASP A 461 -6.42 10.29 11.73
N SER A 462 -7.64 10.56 11.22
CA SER A 462 -7.87 11.43 10.06
C SER A 462 -7.40 12.88 10.24
N ARG A 463 -7.04 13.30 11.46
CA ARG A 463 -6.52 14.63 11.78
C ARG A 463 -5.33 15.05 10.92
N TYR A 464 -4.45 14.11 10.54
CA TYR A 464 -3.28 14.42 9.72
C TYR A 464 -3.66 15.07 8.37
N LEU A 465 -4.83 14.73 7.81
CA LEU A 465 -5.32 15.28 6.54
C LEU A 465 -5.52 16.80 6.65
N TRP A 466 -6.05 17.24 7.79
CA TRP A 466 -6.37 18.65 8.03
C TRP A 466 -5.12 19.44 8.47
N GLU A 467 -4.19 18.80 9.17
CA GLU A 467 -2.84 19.33 9.46
C GLU A 467 -2.06 19.57 8.17
N TRP A 468 -2.10 18.58 7.26
CA TRP A 468 -1.52 18.70 5.93
C TRP A 468 -2.17 19.82 5.12
N GLN A 469 -3.50 19.88 5.06
CA GLN A 469 -4.22 20.93 4.34
C GLN A 469 -3.87 22.34 4.89
N THR A 470 -3.72 22.48 6.20
CA THR A 470 -3.26 23.73 6.81
C THR A 470 -1.86 24.11 6.31
N GLY A 471 -0.96 23.14 6.22
CA GLY A 471 0.36 23.31 5.62
C GLY A 471 0.30 23.85 4.19
N ARG A 472 -0.51 23.23 3.32
CA ARG A 472 -0.71 23.66 1.92
C ARG A 472 -1.23 25.09 1.83
N ILE A 473 -2.29 25.42 2.58
CA ILE A 473 -2.90 26.76 2.56
C ILE A 473 -1.88 27.82 3.04
N LEU A 474 -1.15 27.54 4.12
CA LEU A 474 -0.13 28.46 4.64
C LEU A 474 1.05 28.63 3.67
N GLN A 475 1.42 27.57 2.95
CA GLN A 475 2.44 27.63 1.90
C GLN A 475 2.00 28.54 0.75
N LEU A 476 0.75 28.42 0.28
CA LEU A 476 0.17 29.29 -0.75
C LEU A 476 0.10 30.76 -0.31
N GLN A 477 -0.05 31.01 1.00
CA GLN A 477 0.06 32.34 1.61
C GLN A 477 1.51 32.82 1.83
N GLN A 478 2.52 32.07 1.37
CA GLN A 478 3.96 32.36 1.55
C GLN A 478 4.41 32.39 3.02
N LYS A 479 3.65 31.79 3.94
CA LYS A 479 3.97 31.68 5.37
C LYS A 479 4.80 30.41 5.65
N THR A 480 5.97 30.29 5.02
CA THR A 480 6.77 29.05 5.00
C THR A 480 7.04 28.45 6.38
N GLY A 481 7.37 29.26 7.39
CA GLY A 481 7.65 28.74 8.75
C GLY A 481 6.42 28.11 9.41
N ALA A 482 5.24 28.72 9.24
CA ALA A 482 3.98 28.19 9.75
C ALA A 482 3.53 26.97 8.95
N ALA A 483 3.75 26.96 7.63
CA ALA A 483 3.50 25.79 6.79
C ALA A 483 4.32 24.59 7.27
N ILE A 484 5.64 24.73 7.42
CA ILE A 484 6.53 23.66 7.92
C ILE A 484 6.02 23.11 9.27
N ALA A 485 5.62 23.99 10.20
CA ALA A 485 5.09 23.54 11.50
C ALA A 485 3.80 22.70 11.37
N ALA A 486 2.91 23.05 10.44
CA ALA A 486 1.69 22.28 10.19
C ALA A 486 1.98 20.92 9.52
N TYR A 487 2.91 20.89 8.56
CA TYR A 487 3.37 19.64 7.94
C TYR A 487 4.10 18.73 8.93
N ASP A 488 4.96 19.27 9.80
CA ASP A 488 5.63 18.51 10.86
C ASP A 488 4.61 17.86 11.79
N LEU A 489 3.52 18.56 12.10
CA LEU A 489 2.43 18.02 12.90
C LEU A 489 1.73 16.87 12.16
N ALA A 490 1.41 17.04 10.88
CA ALA A 490 0.81 15.98 10.05
C ALA A 490 1.69 14.72 10.00
N VAL A 491 3.00 14.88 9.77
CA VAL A 491 3.96 13.77 9.78
C VAL A 491 4.03 13.12 11.16
N LYS A 492 4.01 13.90 12.24
CA LYS A 492 4.02 13.35 13.60
C LYS A 492 2.75 12.54 13.89
N THR A 493 1.58 12.99 13.45
CA THR A 493 0.33 12.24 13.55
C THR A 493 0.43 10.94 12.75
N LEU A 494 0.88 10.99 11.48
CA LEU A 494 1.11 9.79 10.66
C LEU A 494 2.09 8.78 11.32
N GLN A 495 3.05 9.25 12.11
CA GLN A 495 3.97 8.37 12.83
C GLN A 495 3.32 7.64 14.02
N THR A 496 2.32 8.24 14.68
CA THR A 496 1.63 7.57 15.80
C THR A 496 0.69 6.47 15.30
N ILE A 497 0.18 6.60 14.08
CA ILE A 497 -0.78 5.66 13.47
C ILE A 497 -0.11 4.72 12.45
N ARG A 498 1.23 4.63 12.46
CA ARG A 498 2.05 4.03 11.40
C ARG A 498 1.87 2.51 11.21
N GLY A 499 1.52 1.78 12.25
CA GLY A 499 1.20 0.34 12.19
C GLY A 499 -0.17 0.05 11.56
N ASP A 500 -1.08 1.03 11.65
CA ASP A 500 -2.44 1.00 11.12
C ASP A 500 -2.57 1.88 9.86
N LEU A 501 -1.46 2.43 9.35
CA LEU A 501 -1.50 3.38 8.22
C LEU A 501 -1.90 2.73 6.90
N ALA A 502 -1.49 1.47 6.70
CA ALA A 502 -1.89 0.63 5.57
C ALA A 502 -3.39 0.29 5.61
N SER A 503 -4.02 0.54 6.75
CA SER A 503 -5.29 0.01 7.18
C SER A 503 -6.32 1.16 7.27
N ALA A 504 -5.92 2.32 7.82
CA ALA A 504 -6.64 3.59 7.90
C ALA A 504 -6.79 4.34 6.56
N SER A 505 -5.90 4.09 5.57
CA SER A 505 -6.03 4.69 4.23
C SER A 505 -7.17 4.06 3.41
N ARG A 506 -7.55 2.81 3.70
CA ARG A 506 -8.37 2.00 2.78
C ARG A 506 -9.87 2.07 3.03
N ASP A 507 -10.29 2.63 4.15
CA ASP A 507 -11.71 2.76 4.50
C ASP A 507 -12.42 3.93 3.82
N PHE A 508 -11.66 4.90 3.29
CA PHE A 508 -12.20 6.10 2.62
C PHE A 508 -11.83 6.26 1.14
N GLN A 509 -11.44 5.18 0.47
CA GLN A 509 -11.02 5.20 -0.95
C GLN A 509 -9.69 5.93 -1.23
N PHE A 510 -8.94 6.32 -0.20
CA PHE A 510 -7.71 7.09 -0.36
C PHE A 510 -6.48 6.17 -0.47
N ASP A 511 -5.78 6.21 -1.59
CA ASP A 511 -4.52 5.49 -1.69
C ASP A 511 -3.44 6.13 -0.80
N PHE A 512 -2.53 5.31 -0.27
CA PHE A 512 -1.30 5.77 0.37
C PHE A 512 -0.56 6.81 -0.50
N ARG A 513 -0.45 6.56 -1.80
CA ARG A 513 0.17 7.48 -2.77
C ARG A 513 -0.56 8.83 -2.83
N ASP A 514 -1.87 8.80 -2.68
CA ASP A 514 -2.69 9.98 -2.94
C ASP A 514 -2.76 10.87 -1.71
N THR A 515 -2.70 10.32 -0.49
CA THR A 515 -2.93 11.07 0.75
C THR A 515 -1.79 11.05 1.77
N VAL A 516 -0.87 10.09 1.70
CA VAL A 516 0.24 9.97 2.67
C VAL A 516 1.55 10.41 2.04
N GLU A 517 1.90 9.88 0.87
CA GLU A 517 3.12 10.22 0.15
C GLU A 517 3.32 11.74 -0.07
N PRO A 518 2.29 12.52 -0.47
CA PRO A 518 2.45 13.95 -0.71
C PRO A 518 2.82 14.74 0.55
N VAL A 519 2.32 14.33 1.73
CA VAL A 519 2.60 14.98 3.01
C VAL A 519 4.11 15.03 3.27
N TYR A 520 4.79 13.89 3.09
CA TYR A 520 6.23 13.79 3.29
C TYR A 520 7.00 14.53 2.20
N ARG A 521 6.59 14.41 0.93
CA ARG A 521 7.29 15.03 -0.19
C ARG A 521 7.20 16.55 -0.14
N GLU A 522 6.03 17.11 0.13
CA GLU A 522 5.83 18.56 0.23
C GLU A 522 6.62 19.16 1.39
N LEU A 523 6.64 18.51 2.57
CA LEU A 523 7.49 18.93 3.68
C LEU A 523 8.99 18.86 3.32
N THR A 524 9.41 17.79 2.67
CA THR A 524 10.80 17.64 2.19
C THR A 524 11.17 18.76 1.23
N ALA A 525 10.27 19.15 0.31
CA ALA A 525 10.48 20.26 -0.60
C ALA A 525 10.68 21.59 0.15
N LEU A 526 9.85 21.88 1.15
CA LEU A 526 9.98 23.09 1.97
C LEU A 526 11.34 23.15 2.68
N TYR A 527 11.82 22.03 3.22
CA TYR A 527 13.13 21.94 3.84
C TYR A 527 14.29 22.16 2.85
N LEU A 528 14.23 21.56 1.66
CA LEU A 528 15.26 21.73 0.63
C LEU A 528 15.27 23.12 0.02
N GLU A 529 14.11 23.76 -0.14
CA GLU A 529 14.03 25.17 -0.56
C GLU A 529 14.67 26.08 0.48
N GLN A 530 14.43 25.83 1.77
CA GLN A 530 15.09 26.56 2.85
C GLN A 530 16.61 26.35 2.84
N ALA A 531 17.07 25.11 2.60
CA ALA A 531 18.50 24.79 2.46
C ALA A 531 19.13 25.57 1.29
N THR A 532 18.49 25.53 0.12
CA THR A 532 18.97 26.16 -1.12
C THR A 532 19.10 27.67 -0.94
N LYS A 533 18.07 28.33 -0.38
CA LYS A 533 18.10 29.78 -0.10
C LYS A 533 19.28 30.16 0.80
N ARG A 534 19.58 29.37 1.83
CA ARG A 534 20.72 29.61 2.73
C ARG A 534 22.07 29.37 2.04
N GLN A 535 22.17 28.34 1.20
CA GLN A 535 23.38 28.04 0.43
C GLN A 535 23.72 29.19 -0.53
N THR A 536 22.74 29.74 -1.25
CA THR A 536 22.93 30.90 -2.13
C THR A 536 23.39 32.15 -1.37
N LEU A 537 22.77 32.45 -0.21
CA LEU A 537 23.15 33.60 0.62
C LEU A 537 24.60 33.48 1.14
N THR A 538 25.02 32.26 1.50
CA THR A 538 26.38 32.00 1.99
C THR A 538 27.42 32.15 0.87
N GLN A 539 27.11 31.66 -0.33
CA GLN A 539 27.98 31.83 -1.51
C GLN A 539 28.14 33.30 -1.91
N GLN A 540 27.07 34.10 -1.87
CA GLN A 540 27.14 35.54 -2.12
C GLN A 540 28.01 36.25 -1.07
N LYS A 541 27.78 35.99 0.22
CA LYS A 541 28.55 36.60 1.31
C LYS A 541 30.05 36.26 1.25
N ASN A 542 30.40 35.02 0.87
CA ASN A 542 31.80 34.60 0.71
C ASN A 542 32.46 35.23 -0.52
N LYS A 543 31.69 35.57 -1.56
CA LYS A 543 32.18 36.30 -2.73
C LYS A 543 32.48 37.77 -2.40
N ASP A 544 31.70 38.35 -1.48
CA ASP A 544 31.84 39.76 -1.08
C ASP A 544 32.94 40.00 -0.02
N LEU A 545 33.29 38.99 0.80
CA LEU A 545 34.25 39.14 1.90
C LEU A 545 35.66 38.63 1.60
N GLY A 546 35.93 38.06 0.42
CA GLY A 546 37.27 37.56 0.03
C GLY A 546 37.82 36.39 0.86
N GLU A 547 37.15 36.02 1.96
CA GLU A 547 37.45 34.83 2.77
C GLU A 547 36.53 33.68 2.39
N VAL A 548 37.10 32.67 1.72
CA VAL A 548 36.44 31.38 1.52
C VAL A 548 36.52 30.60 2.83
N LYS A 549 35.56 30.80 3.73
CA LYS A 549 35.25 29.84 4.79
C LYS A 549 33.90 29.21 4.49
N PRO A 550 33.83 27.88 4.21
CA PRO A 550 32.54 27.20 4.12
C PRO A 550 31.93 27.17 5.53
N GLU A 551 31.03 28.11 5.81
CA GLU A 551 30.34 28.17 7.10
C GLU A 551 29.20 27.12 7.09
N PHE A 552 29.35 26.08 7.91
CA PHE A 552 28.54 24.84 7.97
C PHE A 552 27.09 25.02 8.49
N ALA A 553 26.49 26.19 8.31
CA ALA A 553 25.14 26.53 8.78
C ALA A 553 23.99 25.90 7.94
N SER A 554 24.31 25.11 6.91
CA SER A 554 23.36 24.46 5.98
C SER A 554 22.79 23.13 6.48
N ALA A 555 23.31 22.55 7.57
CA ALA A 555 23.05 21.16 7.94
C ALA A 555 21.60 20.86 8.38
N LYS A 556 20.94 21.77 9.11
CA LYS A 556 19.65 21.45 9.75
C LYS A 556 18.51 21.19 8.74
N PRO A 557 18.25 22.07 7.74
CA PRO A 557 17.17 21.81 6.79
C PRO A 557 17.43 20.59 5.90
N ILE A 558 18.69 20.34 5.49
CA ILE A 558 19.04 19.14 4.71
C ILE A 558 18.83 17.88 5.55
N ALA A 559 19.26 17.88 6.82
CA ALA A 559 19.01 16.75 7.73
C ALA A 559 17.52 16.49 7.94
N SER A 560 16.70 17.54 8.14
CA SER A 560 15.25 17.40 8.26
C SER A 560 14.59 16.88 6.98
N ALA A 561 15.07 17.29 5.80
CA ALA A 561 14.61 16.76 4.52
C ALA A 561 14.94 15.26 4.37
N LEU A 562 16.19 14.87 4.68
CA LEU A 562 16.62 13.46 4.65
C LEU A 562 15.85 12.59 5.64
N GLU A 563 15.62 13.09 6.86
CA GLU A 563 14.83 12.38 7.87
C GLU A 563 13.36 12.21 7.42
N THR A 564 12.77 13.26 6.86
CA THR A 564 11.38 13.22 6.37
C THR A 564 11.22 12.23 5.22
N ILE A 565 12.12 12.26 4.22
CA ILE A 565 12.03 11.35 3.09
C ILE A 565 12.35 9.90 3.47
N ASP A 566 13.24 9.67 4.44
CA ASP A 566 13.49 8.32 4.94
C ASP A 566 12.28 7.75 5.69
N ARG A 567 11.52 8.59 6.39
CA ARG A 567 10.23 8.19 6.98
C ARG A 567 9.22 7.80 5.90
N LEU A 568 9.18 8.52 4.78
CA LEU A 568 8.35 8.15 3.63
C LEU A 568 8.77 6.78 3.09
N ARG A 569 10.06 6.57 2.83
CA ARG A 569 10.57 5.31 2.24
C ARG A 569 10.25 4.10 3.12
N LEU A 570 10.34 4.25 4.43
CA LEU A 570 9.90 3.21 5.36
C LEU A 570 8.39 2.97 5.32
N ALA A 571 7.58 4.04 5.21
CA ALA A 571 6.13 3.91 5.07
C ALA A 571 5.72 3.28 3.72
N GLU A 572 6.40 3.65 2.62
CA GLU A 572 6.26 3.02 1.29
C GLU A 572 6.56 1.54 1.36
N LEU A 573 7.65 1.17 2.03
CA LEU A 573 8.08 -0.21 2.17
C LEU A 573 7.10 -1.02 3.02
N GLN A 574 6.61 -0.48 4.13
CA GLN A 574 5.58 -1.12 4.95
C GLN A 574 4.27 -1.30 4.16
N ASN A 575 3.88 -0.29 3.36
CA ASN A 575 2.72 -0.40 2.49
C ASN A 575 2.93 -1.45 1.37
N TYR A 576 4.15 -1.59 0.84
CA TYR A 576 4.50 -2.58 -0.18
C TYR A 576 4.51 -4.01 0.38
N LEU A 577 5.17 -4.23 1.52
CA LEU A 577 5.27 -5.53 2.19
C LEU A 577 3.96 -5.96 2.88
N GLY A 578 3.11 -4.99 3.19
CA GLY A 578 1.94 -5.19 4.05
C GLY A 578 2.31 -5.30 5.53
N GLU A 579 1.27 -5.40 6.36
CA GLU A 579 1.35 -5.33 7.82
C GLU A 579 2.11 -6.51 8.52
N ASP A 580 2.68 -7.48 7.79
CA ASP A 580 3.43 -8.63 8.37
C ASP A 580 4.91 -8.30 8.68
N CYS A 581 5.35 -7.09 8.34
CA CYS A 581 6.73 -6.66 8.49
C CYS A 581 6.83 -5.47 9.47
N THR A 582 7.07 -5.76 10.75
CA THR A 582 7.52 -4.73 11.72
C THR A 582 8.99 -4.45 11.48
N LEU A 583 9.28 -3.50 10.58
CA LEU A 583 10.62 -2.99 10.37
C LEU A 583 10.97 -2.01 11.50
N GLU A 584 11.78 -2.46 12.45
CA GLU A 584 12.37 -1.57 13.45
C GLU A 584 13.44 -0.71 12.77
N ALA A 585 13.18 0.60 12.67
CA ALA A 585 14.18 1.54 12.21
C ALA A 585 15.28 1.63 13.27
N ASN A 586 16.50 1.24 12.93
CA ASN A 586 17.64 1.49 13.79
C ASN A 586 17.92 3.00 13.74
N ALA A 587 17.65 3.67 14.85
CA ALA A 587 17.72 5.13 14.99
C ALA A 587 19.15 5.72 14.83
N THR A 588 20.13 4.92 14.42
CA THR A 588 21.47 5.41 14.07
C THR A 588 21.36 6.34 12.87
N PRO A 589 21.69 7.63 13.02
CA PRO A 589 21.64 8.60 11.93
C PRO A 589 22.55 8.17 10.76
N VAL A 590 22.42 8.90 9.64
CA VAL A 590 23.26 8.87 8.42
C VAL A 590 24.80 8.90 8.67
N THR A 591 25.25 8.98 9.92
CA THR A 591 26.59 9.33 10.36
C THR A 591 27.50 8.16 10.75
N VAL A 592 27.26 6.92 10.28
CA VAL A 592 28.06 5.73 10.72
C VAL A 592 28.65 4.93 9.55
N VAL A 593 28.72 5.51 8.36
CA VAL A 593 28.80 4.75 7.11
C VAL A 593 30.22 4.25 6.79
N ASP A 594 31.24 5.12 6.76
CA ASP A 594 32.68 4.83 6.57
C ASP A 594 33.39 6.14 6.13
N GLN A 595 34.68 6.33 6.44
CA GLN A 595 35.44 7.55 6.12
C GLN A 595 35.83 7.69 4.64
N LYS A 596 35.66 6.64 3.83
CA LYS A 596 35.93 6.64 2.38
C LYS A 596 34.67 6.45 1.53
N THR A 597 33.50 6.63 2.14
CA THR A 597 32.22 6.42 1.50
C THR A 597 31.47 7.75 1.35
N ALA A 598 31.01 8.05 0.14
CA ALA A 598 30.08 9.14 -0.13
C ALA A 598 28.66 8.61 -0.29
N VAL A 599 27.67 9.36 0.17
CA VAL A 599 26.26 8.99 0.05
C VAL A 599 25.55 9.99 -0.86
N PHE A 600 24.91 9.48 -1.90
CA PHE A 600 24.06 10.23 -2.82
C PHE A 600 22.60 9.90 -2.55
N SER A 601 21.84 10.89 -2.10
CA SER A 601 20.39 10.76 -1.93
C SER A 601 19.68 11.54 -3.01
N SER A 602 18.95 10.88 -3.89
CA SER A 602 18.05 11.56 -4.83
C SER A 602 16.64 11.67 -4.24
N ILE A 603 15.98 12.78 -4.53
CA ILE A 603 14.63 13.09 -4.05
C ILE A 603 13.83 13.73 -5.19
N MET A 604 12.73 13.08 -5.57
CA MET A 604 11.82 13.56 -6.61
C MET A 604 10.66 14.33 -5.97
N LEU A 605 10.50 15.61 -6.35
CA LEU A 605 9.57 16.55 -5.73
C LEU A 605 8.74 17.27 -6.79
N GLY A 606 7.57 16.71 -7.10
CA GLY A 606 6.75 17.20 -8.20
C GLY A 606 7.53 17.17 -9.52
N ASP A 607 7.71 18.34 -10.14
CA ASP A 607 8.45 18.46 -11.41
C ASP A 607 9.97 18.71 -11.25
N ARG A 608 10.50 18.76 -10.03
CA ARG A 608 11.93 18.97 -9.77
C ARG A 608 12.57 17.76 -9.08
N VAL A 609 13.88 17.61 -9.28
CA VAL A 609 14.66 16.55 -8.65
C VAL A 609 15.88 17.15 -7.96
N ALA A 610 16.08 16.77 -6.70
CA ALA A 610 17.24 17.15 -5.91
C ALA A 610 18.18 15.95 -5.72
N VAL A 611 19.48 16.21 -5.77
CA VAL A 611 20.53 15.26 -5.39
C VAL A 611 21.28 15.85 -4.21
N ILE A 612 21.34 15.10 -3.11
CA ILE A 612 22.07 15.47 -1.91
C ILE A 612 23.31 14.59 -1.83
N LEU A 613 24.49 15.22 -1.89
CA LEU A 613 25.75 14.57 -1.59
C LEU A 613 26.04 14.73 -0.10
N THR A 614 26.30 13.61 0.59
CA THR A 614 26.82 13.59 1.96
C THR A 614 28.21 12.99 1.98
N LEU A 615 29.15 13.72 2.56
CA LEU A 615 30.57 13.38 2.61
C LEU A 615 31.09 13.31 4.06
N PRO A 616 32.07 12.44 4.34
CA PRO A 616 32.73 12.37 5.63
C PRO A 616 33.52 13.65 5.92
N ALA A 617 33.50 14.10 7.16
CA ALA A 617 34.25 15.23 7.69
C ALA A 617 35.03 14.84 8.96
N PRO A 618 36.03 15.63 9.38
CA PRO A 618 36.80 15.35 10.59
C PRO A 618 35.91 15.12 11.84
N ASN A 619 36.40 14.33 12.81
CA ASN A 619 35.70 13.98 14.04
C ASN A 619 34.40 13.17 13.85
N HIS A 620 34.31 12.33 12.81
CA HIS A 620 33.10 11.55 12.48
C HIS A 620 31.85 12.43 12.22
N GLN A 621 32.08 13.68 11.82
CA GLN A 621 31.01 14.55 11.33
C GLN A 621 30.81 14.29 9.83
N PHE A 622 29.71 14.80 9.28
CA PHE A 622 29.40 14.70 7.87
C PHE A 622 28.90 16.05 7.37
N HIS A 623 29.23 16.37 6.13
CA HIS A 623 28.68 17.54 5.46
C HIS A 623 27.79 17.12 4.32
N SER A 624 26.64 17.78 4.20
CA SER A 624 25.70 17.54 3.11
C SER A 624 25.51 18.80 2.28
N GLN A 625 25.43 18.62 0.97
CA GLN A 625 25.11 19.69 0.03
C GLN A 625 24.03 19.21 -0.94
N VAL A 626 23.16 20.13 -1.34
CA VAL A 626 22.06 19.85 -2.26
C VAL A 626 22.34 20.49 -3.62
N GLN A 627 22.03 19.77 -4.69
CA GLN A 627 22.02 20.25 -6.06
C GLN A 627 20.67 19.93 -6.69
N TRP A 628 20.02 20.92 -7.31
CA TRP A 628 18.86 20.69 -8.15
C TRP A 628 19.31 20.28 -9.55
N LEU A 629 18.68 19.25 -10.10
CA LEU A 629 18.95 18.85 -11.48
C LEU A 629 18.48 19.94 -12.45
N PRO A 630 19.20 20.15 -13.57
CA PRO A 630 18.82 21.12 -14.59
C PRO A 630 17.69 20.63 -15.50
N VAL A 631 17.02 19.54 -15.13
CA VAL A 631 15.94 18.89 -15.88
C VAL A 631 14.78 18.59 -14.97
N ASN A 632 13.60 18.50 -15.57
CA ASN A 632 12.39 18.18 -14.86
C ASN A 632 12.20 16.67 -14.69
N THR A 633 11.24 16.29 -13.85
CA THR A 633 10.95 14.88 -13.53
C THR A 633 10.61 14.05 -14.78
N GLN A 634 9.85 14.59 -15.73
CA GLN A 634 9.43 13.85 -16.91
C GLN A 634 10.57 13.59 -17.89
N THR A 635 11.42 14.59 -18.13
CA THR A 635 12.63 14.44 -18.95
C THR A 635 13.56 13.41 -18.33
N LEU A 636 13.79 13.49 -17.01
CA LEU A 636 14.62 12.52 -16.30
C LEU A 636 14.09 11.08 -16.47
N LYS A 637 12.79 10.87 -16.26
CA LYS A 637 12.13 9.56 -16.45
C LYS A 637 12.34 9.01 -17.86
N THR A 638 12.08 9.83 -18.87
CA THR A 638 12.26 9.45 -20.28
C THR A 638 13.71 9.07 -20.57
N THR A 639 14.68 9.86 -20.10
CA THR A 639 16.10 9.58 -20.30
C THR A 639 16.55 8.30 -19.59
N VAL A 640 16.12 8.07 -18.34
CA VAL A 640 16.42 6.82 -17.61
C VAL A 640 15.86 5.61 -18.35
N ASN A 641 14.59 5.66 -18.78
CA ASN A 641 13.96 4.58 -19.53
C ASN A 641 14.62 4.35 -20.89
N GLN A 642 15.04 5.40 -21.58
CA GLN A 642 15.81 5.29 -22.81
C GLN A 642 17.13 4.57 -22.58
N LEU A 643 17.92 5.01 -21.59
CA LEU A 643 19.19 4.37 -21.26
C LEU A 643 18.98 2.89 -20.90
N ARG A 644 17.98 2.60 -20.06
CA ARG A 644 17.67 1.23 -19.65
C ARG A 644 17.37 0.33 -20.86
N ARG A 645 16.51 0.77 -21.78
CA ARG A 645 16.21 0.02 -23.01
C ARG A 645 17.45 -0.19 -23.88
N GLN A 646 18.30 0.82 -24.04
CA GLN A 646 19.56 0.67 -24.80
C GLN A 646 20.50 -0.34 -24.13
N LEU A 647 20.54 -0.41 -22.80
CA LEU A 647 21.35 -1.37 -22.06
C LEU A 647 20.78 -2.80 -22.14
N GLU A 648 19.47 -2.95 -22.01
CA GLU A 648 18.76 -4.23 -22.03
C GLU A 648 18.85 -4.94 -23.40
N THR A 649 18.76 -4.21 -24.51
CA THR A 649 18.75 -4.81 -25.85
C THR A 649 20.07 -5.45 -26.24
N ARG A 650 21.20 -5.01 -25.66
CA ARG A 650 22.57 -5.52 -25.90
C ARG A 650 23.06 -5.51 -27.35
N SER A 651 22.25 -5.03 -28.29
CA SER A 651 22.50 -5.07 -29.73
C SER A 651 22.96 -3.71 -30.29
N ASP A 652 23.18 -2.73 -29.43
CA ASP A 652 23.59 -1.37 -29.81
C ASP A 652 25.08 -1.31 -30.21
N LEU A 653 25.36 -1.69 -31.45
CA LEU A 653 26.70 -1.61 -32.06
C LEU A 653 27.18 -0.17 -32.26
N ALA A 654 26.26 0.80 -32.34
CA ALA A 654 26.57 2.22 -32.48
C ALA A 654 26.89 2.90 -31.15
N LYS A 655 26.82 2.16 -30.03
CA LYS A 655 27.10 2.66 -28.67
C LYS A 655 26.31 3.91 -28.32
N THR A 656 25.08 4.02 -28.83
CA THR A 656 24.18 5.16 -28.52
C THR A 656 23.90 5.29 -27.03
N TYR A 657 23.98 4.20 -26.27
CA TYR A 657 23.92 4.23 -24.80
C TYR A 657 25.01 5.10 -24.16
N GLU A 658 26.19 5.27 -24.76
CA GLU A 658 27.27 6.11 -24.18
C GLU A 658 26.86 7.59 -24.14
N VAL A 659 26.07 8.06 -25.12
CA VAL A 659 25.56 9.44 -25.17
C VAL A 659 24.55 9.68 -24.05
N THR A 660 23.56 8.80 -23.93
CA THR A 660 22.53 8.89 -22.89
C THR A 660 23.13 8.66 -21.50
N SER A 661 24.08 7.74 -21.37
CA SER A 661 24.82 7.49 -20.13
C SER A 661 25.64 8.70 -19.69
N ARG A 662 26.31 9.37 -20.62
CA ARG A 662 27.05 10.60 -20.34
C ARG A 662 26.13 11.73 -19.89
N GLN A 663 24.98 11.89 -20.53
CA GLN A 663 23.98 12.86 -20.11
C GLN A 663 23.54 12.62 -18.65
N MET A 664 23.31 11.35 -18.28
CA MET A 664 22.97 10.98 -16.91
C MET A 664 24.13 11.22 -15.91
N TYR A 665 25.36 10.94 -16.31
CA TYR A 665 26.56 11.26 -15.52
C TYR A 665 26.70 12.76 -15.27
N ASP A 666 26.51 13.57 -16.32
CA ASP A 666 26.63 15.03 -16.28
C ASP A 666 25.59 15.66 -15.34
N TRP A 667 24.41 15.05 -15.22
CA TRP A 667 23.38 15.50 -14.28
C TRP A 667 23.61 15.04 -12.85
N LEU A 668 24.00 13.77 -12.64
CA LEU A 668 23.98 13.15 -11.32
C LEU A 668 25.32 13.20 -10.58
N ILE A 669 26.44 13.08 -11.30
CA ILE A 669 27.77 12.85 -10.71
C ILE A 669 28.72 14.01 -10.99
N ALA A 670 28.76 14.50 -12.23
CA ALA A 670 29.71 15.54 -12.64
C ALA A 670 29.72 16.80 -11.73
N PRO A 671 28.57 17.31 -11.21
CA PRO A 671 28.56 18.45 -10.31
C PRO A 671 29.36 18.26 -9.02
N PHE A 672 29.62 17.00 -8.64
CA PHE A 672 30.24 16.62 -7.37
C PHE A 672 31.64 16.01 -7.54
N ALA A 673 32.13 15.87 -8.78
CA ALA A 673 33.37 15.13 -9.06
C ALA A 673 34.59 15.70 -8.32
N GLN A 674 34.69 17.03 -8.18
CA GLN A 674 35.78 17.68 -7.46
C GLN A 674 35.73 17.38 -5.95
N ASP A 675 34.53 17.38 -5.36
CA ASP A 675 34.35 17.09 -3.93
C ASP A 675 34.69 15.63 -3.61
N LEU A 676 34.27 14.69 -4.48
CA LEU A 676 34.60 13.27 -4.34
C LEU A 676 36.11 13.03 -4.40
N GLN A 677 36.82 13.71 -5.31
CA GLN A 677 38.27 13.62 -5.44
C GLN A 677 38.98 14.23 -4.22
N ALA A 678 38.54 15.42 -3.77
CA ALA A 678 39.11 16.11 -2.61
C ALA A 678 38.96 15.27 -1.33
N ALA A 679 37.82 14.60 -1.15
CA ALA A 679 37.55 13.71 -0.02
C ALA A 679 38.15 12.30 -0.17
N ARG A 680 38.79 11.98 -1.31
CA ARG A 680 39.42 10.66 -1.60
C ARG A 680 38.46 9.49 -1.43
N ILE A 681 37.26 9.63 -1.99
CA ILE A 681 36.19 8.64 -1.89
C ILE A 681 36.53 7.40 -2.73
N GLU A 682 36.26 6.21 -2.17
CA GLU A 682 36.43 4.91 -2.85
C GLU A 682 35.10 4.19 -3.09
N THR A 683 34.04 4.55 -2.37
CA THR A 683 32.73 3.89 -2.45
C THR A 683 31.61 4.92 -2.52
N LEU A 684 30.68 4.72 -3.45
CA LEU A 684 29.47 5.53 -3.60
C LEU A 684 28.26 4.69 -3.19
N VAL A 685 27.51 5.19 -2.22
CA VAL A 685 26.25 4.60 -1.76
C VAL A 685 25.09 5.45 -2.26
N PHE A 686 24.15 4.85 -2.95
CA PHE A 686 23.01 5.53 -3.54
C PHE A 686 21.72 5.23 -2.78
N ILE A 687 21.04 6.28 -2.35
CA ILE A 687 19.68 6.23 -1.79
C ILE A 687 18.74 6.85 -2.81
N GLN A 688 18.27 6.02 -3.74
CA GLN A 688 17.53 6.49 -4.91
C GLN A 688 16.02 6.58 -4.64
N ASP A 689 15.41 7.59 -5.24
CA ASP A 689 13.96 7.81 -5.23
C ASP A 689 13.37 7.64 -6.65
N GLY A 690 12.14 7.15 -6.72
CA GLY A 690 11.42 6.88 -7.96
C GLY A 690 12.23 6.09 -9.01
N ILE A 691 12.17 6.54 -10.26
CA ILE A 691 12.74 5.87 -11.44
C ILE A 691 14.25 5.67 -11.36
N LEU A 692 14.96 6.49 -10.58
CA LEU A 692 16.41 6.38 -10.40
C LEU A 692 16.82 5.09 -9.70
N ARG A 693 15.89 4.39 -9.02
CA ARG A 693 16.12 3.04 -8.48
C ARG A 693 16.36 2.00 -9.56
N SER A 694 15.83 2.22 -10.77
CA SER A 694 16.03 1.33 -11.93
C SER A 694 17.30 1.65 -12.74
N LEU A 695 18.01 2.73 -12.40
CA LEU A 695 19.19 3.18 -13.14
C LEU A 695 20.44 2.43 -12.68
N PRO A 696 21.12 1.67 -13.55
CA PRO A 696 22.38 1.01 -13.22
C PRO A 696 23.51 2.04 -13.10
N MET A 697 23.74 2.57 -11.89
CA MET A 697 24.76 3.60 -11.64
C MET A 697 26.16 3.19 -12.13
N ALA A 698 26.43 1.88 -12.14
CA ALA A 698 27.67 1.30 -12.64
C ALA A 698 27.95 1.62 -14.12
N ALA A 699 26.90 1.80 -14.93
CA ALA A 699 26.99 2.08 -16.36
C ALA A 699 27.09 3.57 -16.71
N LEU A 700 27.09 4.49 -15.73
CA LEU A 700 27.24 5.92 -15.99
C LEU A 700 28.65 6.20 -16.55
N TYR A 701 28.72 6.90 -17.68
CA TYR A 701 29.92 7.07 -18.47
C TYR A 701 30.38 8.53 -18.47
N ASP A 702 31.61 8.80 -18.05
CA ASP A 702 32.14 10.18 -17.95
C ASP A 702 32.73 10.72 -19.26
N GLY A 703 32.62 9.95 -20.36
CA GLY A 703 33.27 10.22 -21.64
C GLY A 703 34.61 9.52 -21.82
N LYS A 704 35.16 8.89 -20.77
CA LYS A 704 36.41 8.11 -20.80
C LYS A 704 36.24 6.69 -20.26
N GLN A 705 35.54 6.54 -19.14
CA GLN A 705 35.37 5.28 -18.43
C GLN A 705 34.03 5.24 -17.67
N PHE A 706 33.60 4.04 -17.30
CA PHE A 706 32.37 3.87 -16.52
C PHE A 706 32.60 4.16 -15.04
N LEU A 707 31.55 4.57 -14.32
CA LEU A 707 31.62 4.93 -12.91
C LEU A 707 32.13 3.78 -12.03
N VAL A 708 31.79 2.54 -12.37
CA VAL A 708 32.27 1.32 -11.69
C VAL A 708 33.78 1.15 -11.77
N GLU A 709 34.44 1.71 -12.79
CA GLU A 709 35.89 1.59 -12.93
C GLU A 709 36.62 2.45 -11.88
N GLN A 710 35.94 3.50 -11.40
CA GLN A 710 36.45 4.48 -10.42
C GLN A 710 36.05 4.14 -8.99
N TYR A 711 34.78 3.81 -8.76
CA TYR A 711 34.24 3.62 -7.41
C TYR A 711 33.55 2.27 -7.24
N ALA A 712 33.64 1.71 -6.04
CA ALA A 712 32.75 0.62 -5.64
C ALA A 712 31.35 1.19 -5.39
N LEU A 713 30.30 0.49 -5.81
CA LEU A 713 28.94 1.02 -5.80
C LEU A 713 28.01 0.14 -4.98
N ALA A 714 27.09 0.76 -4.25
CA ALA A 714 26.00 0.09 -3.56
C ALA A 714 24.76 0.98 -3.54
N SER A 715 23.60 0.37 -3.34
CA SER A 715 22.31 1.06 -3.19
C SER A 715 21.66 0.67 -1.86
N THR A 716 20.88 1.56 -1.26
CA THR A 716 20.05 1.23 -0.08
C THR A 716 18.77 2.07 -0.10
N LEU A 717 17.73 1.64 0.62
CA LEU A 717 16.50 2.43 0.77
C LEU A 717 16.64 3.53 1.83
N SER A 718 17.39 3.27 2.89
CA SER A 718 17.71 4.27 3.91
C SER A 718 18.91 3.78 4.71
N LEU A 719 19.68 4.72 5.26
CA LEU A 719 20.77 4.40 6.18
C LEU A 719 20.25 3.95 7.55
N THR A 720 18.99 4.24 7.88
CA THR A 720 18.33 3.80 9.12
C THR A 720 17.92 2.31 9.09
N LEU A 721 17.95 1.68 7.91
CA LEU A 721 17.53 0.30 7.70
C LEU A 721 18.71 -0.67 7.52
N ILE A 722 19.94 -0.19 7.71
CA ILE A 722 21.15 -0.99 7.51
C ILE A 722 22.00 -0.99 8.78
N ASN A 723 22.74 -2.09 8.96
CA ASN A 723 23.80 -2.17 9.95
C ASN A 723 25.14 -2.39 9.21
N PRO A 724 25.94 -1.33 9.00
CA PRO A 724 27.19 -1.42 8.27
C PRO A 724 28.20 -2.24 9.08
N SER A 725 28.29 -3.53 8.74
CA SER A 725 29.16 -4.50 9.41
C SER A 725 29.86 -5.34 8.35
N ARG A 726 31.15 -5.61 8.60
CA ARG A 726 31.97 -6.45 7.72
C ARG A 726 31.50 -7.89 7.84
N ILE A 727 31.45 -8.58 6.71
CA ILE A 727 31.16 -10.01 6.69
C ILE A 727 32.26 -10.78 7.43
N ASP A 728 31.88 -11.71 8.30
CA ASP A 728 32.85 -12.63 8.92
C ASP A 728 33.36 -13.61 7.86
N ARG A 729 34.68 -13.66 7.71
CA ARG A 729 35.37 -14.37 6.65
C ARG A 729 35.72 -15.81 7.01
N HIS A 730 35.70 -16.14 8.31
CA HIS A 730 36.19 -17.44 8.81
C HIS A 730 35.14 -18.54 8.69
N SER A 731 33.88 -18.19 8.39
CA SER A 731 32.75 -19.12 8.30
C SER A 731 31.89 -18.92 7.04
N LEU A 732 32.46 -18.38 5.96
CA LEU A 732 31.72 -18.18 4.70
C LEU A 732 31.34 -19.53 4.09
N ARG A 733 30.04 -19.84 4.11
CA ARG A 733 29.44 -20.96 3.40
C ARG A 733 28.15 -20.53 2.73
N VAL A 734 27.89 -21.10 1.57
CA VAL A 734 26.73 -20.77 0.73
C VAL A 734 25.78 -21.95 0.68
N LEU A 735 24.48 -21.69 0.84
CA LEU A 735 23.42 -22.57 0.36
C LEU A 735 22.99 -22.09 -1.02
N GLY A 736 23.43 -22.82 -2.05
CA GLY A 736 23.15 -22.54 -3.44
C GLY A 736 21.98 -23.37 -3.96
N PHE A 737 20.99 -22.72 -4.56
CA PHE A 737 19.91 -23.37 -5.28
C PHE A 737 19.94 -22.94 -6.75
N GLY A 738 19.94 -23.92 -7.65
CA GLY A 738 20.00 -23.70 -9.09
C GLY A 738 18.84 -24.36 -9.83
N LEU A 739 18.18 -23.64 -10.72
CA LEU A 739 17.20 -24.20 -11.64
C LEU A 739 17.80 -24.28 -13.04
N THR A 740 18.00 -25.49 -13.55
CA THR A 740 18.59 -25.73 -14.89
C THR A 740 17.56 -26.17 -15.92
N GLN A 741 16.46 -26.76 -15.45
CA GLN A 741 15.39 -27.27 -16.31
C GLN A 741 14.38 -26.18 -16.73
N PRO A 742 13.72 -26.33 -17.89
CA PRO A 742 12.60 -25.47 -18.26
C PRO A 742 11.49 -25.58 -17.23
N SER A 743 10.78 -24.49 -17.00
CA SER A 743 9.78 -24.41 -15.93
C SER A 743 8.51 -23.70 -16.38
N VAL A 744 7.38 -24.10 -15.81
CA VAL A 744 6.07 -23.50 -16.10
C VAL A 744 5.38 -23.19 -14.78
N VAL A 745 4.84 -21.98 -14.64
CA VAL A 745 4.03 -21.57 -13.48
C VAL A 745 2.59 -21.26 -13.90
N GLU A 746 1.70 -21.12 -12.91
CA GLU A 746 0.28 -20.84 -13.09
C GLU A 746 0.03 -19.64 -14.03
N GLY A 747 -0.93 -19.76 -14.95
CA GLY A 747 -1.18 -18.75 -15.99
C GLY A 747 -0.27 -18.88 -17.23
N PRO A 748 -0.27 -20.06 -17.87
CA PRO A 748 0.83 -20.68 -18.66
C PRO A 748 2.09 -19.83 -18.94
N THR A 749 2.81 -19.41 -17.89
CA THR A 749 4.07 -18.67 -18.08
C THR A 749 5.22 -19.66 -18.18
N PHE A 750 5.89 -19.68 -19.35
CA PHE A 750 7.02 -20.56 -19.64
C PHE A 750 8.35 -19.85 -19.41
N PHE A 751 9.26 -20.51 -18.70
CA PHE A 751 10.62 -20.06 -18.48
C PHE A 751 11.62 -21.00 -19.17
N PRO A 752 12.55 -20.47 -19.99
CA PRO A 752 13.55 -21.27 -20.68
C PRO A 752 14.58 -21.87 -19.71
N PRO A 753 15.30 -22.94 -20.10
CA PRO A 753 16.35 -23.53 -19.26
C PRO A 753 17.53 -22.56 -19.03
N LEU A 754 18.14 -22.64 -17.85
CA LEU A 754 19.35 -21.88 -17.49
C LEU A 754 20.56 -22.83 -17.48
N SER A 755 21.29 -22.86 -18.59
CA SER A 755 22.32 -23.86 -18.87
C SER A 755 23.63 -23.63 -18.11
N TYR A 756 23.90 -22.40 -17.64
CA TYR A 756 25.15 -22.03 -16.96
C TYR A 756 25.03 -21.98 -15.44
N VAL A 757 23.81 -22.05 -14.89
CA VAL A 757 23.54 -22.11 -13.45
C VAL A 757 24.30 -23.24 -12.75
N LYS A 758 24.43 -24.40 -13.39
CA LYS A 758 25.25 -25.49 -12.82
C LYS A 758 26.71 -25.06 -12.63
N GLY A 759 27.31 -24.44 -13.66
CA GLY A 759 28.67 -23.94 -13.59
C GLY A 759 28.83 -22.81 -12.57
N GLU A 760 27.81 -21.96 -12.42
CA GLU A 760 27.75 -20.90 -11.41
C GLU A 760 27.85 -21.49 -9.99
N ILE A 761 26.96 -22.43 -9.62
CA ILE A 761 26.96 -23.05 -8.29
C ILE A 761 28.25 -23.87 -8.05
N ASP A 762 28.70 -24.64 -9.04
CA ASP A 762 29.94 -25.43 -8.93
C ASP A 762 31.15 -24.51 -8.67
N SER A 763 31.18 -23.31 -9.29
CA SER A 763 32.24 -22.31 -9.05
C SER A 763 32.22 -21.74 -7.63
N ILE A 764 31.03 -21.55 -7.05
CA ILE A 764 30.86 -21.08 -5.68
C ILE A 764 31.41 -22.13 -4.72
N GLN A 765 31.10 -23.40 -4.93
CA GLN A 765 31.61 -24.50 -4.11
C GLN A 765 33.14 -24.64 -4.23
N ALA A 766 33.70 -24.40 -5.42
CA ALA A 766 35.16 -24.37 -5.60
C ALA A 766 35.81 -23.18 -4.84
N ALA A 767 35.16 -22.02 -4.82
CA ALA A 767 35.64 -20.86 -4.06
C ALA A 767 35.48 -21.08 -2.54
N LEU A 768 34.35 -21.64 -2.10
CA LEU A 768 33.96 -21.81 -0.70
C LEU A 768 33.59 -23.29 -0.44
N PRO A 769 34.57 -24.15 -0.09
CA PRO A 769 34.38 -25.61 -0.03
C PRO A 769 33.30 -26.11 0.94
N ASP A 770 32.97 -25.35 1.99
CA ASP A 770 31.91 -25.70 2.96
C ASP A 770 30.49 -25.36 2.46
N SER A 771 30.35 -25.02 1.17
CA SER A 771 29.07 -24.64 0.53
C SER A 771 28.33 -25.84 -0.05
N LYS A 772 27.00 -25.77 -0.06
CA LYS A 772 26.10 -26.81 -0.57
C LYS A 772 25.30 -26.30 -1.76
N GLY A 773 25.35 -27.03 -2.87
CA GLY A 773 24.52 -26.81 -4.06
C GLY A 773 23.36 -27.80 -4.13
N LEU A 774 22.17 -27.32 -4.48
CA LEU A 774 20.95 -28.10 -4.74
C LEU A 774 20.36 -27.64 -6.08
N PHE A 775 19.85 -28.58 -6.88
CA PHE A 775 19.40 -28.31 -8.24
C PHE A 775 18.01 -28.88 -8.52
N ASP A 776 17.27 -28.21 -9.40
CA ASP A 776 16.03 -28.71 -10.01
C ASP A 776 15.06 -29.26 -8.95
N GLU A 777 14.59 -30.51 -9.02
CA GLU A 777 13.63 -31.05 -8.03
C GLU A 777 14.15 -31.05 -6.58
N ALA A 778 15.48 -31.06 -6.38
CA ALA A 778 16.07 -30.87 -5.05
C ALA A 778 16.01 -29.41 -4.56
N PHE A 779 15.74 -28.47 -5.47
CA PHE A 779 15.34 -27.09 -5.17
C PHE A 779 13.82 -26.99 -5.01
N ASN A 780 13.33 -27.31 -3.82
CA ASN A 780 11.93 -27.17 -3.44
C ASN A 780 11.79 -26.48 -2.07
N LEU A 781 10.56 -26.08 -1.74
CA LEU A 781 10.25 -25.29 -0.54
C LEU A 781 10.58 -26.04 0.76
N ASP A 782 10.20 -27.32 0.85
CA ASP A 782 10.44 -28.16 2.03
C ASP A 782 11.94 -28.33 2.30
N ARG A 783 12.71 -28.58 1.24
CA ARG A 783 14.15 -28.77 1.35
C ARG A 783 14.87 -27.48 1.74
N LEU A 784 14.45 -26.34 1.17
CA LEU A 784 14.96 -25.02 1.56
C LEU A 784 14.72 -24.77 3.05
N GLN A 785 13.49 -24.99 3.53
CA GLN A 785 13.15 -24.82 4.95
C GLN A 785 13.95 -25.77 5.85
N GLN A 786 14.11 -27.02 5.44
CA GLN A 786 14.92 -28.01 6.16
C GLN A 786 16.38 -27.55 6.31
N GLU A 787 17.02 -27.14 5.22
CA GLU A 787 18.43 -26.71 5.22
C GLU A 787 18.65 -25.47 6.07
N LEU A 788 17.78 -24.46 5.96
CA LEU A 788 17.86 -23.23 6.74
C LEU A 788 17.65 -23.46 8.25
N THR A 789 16.82 -24.44 8.61
CA THR A 789 16.53 -24.76 10.02
C THR A 789 17.65 -25.62 10.64
N GLN A 790 18.19 -26.58 9.90
CA GLN A 790 19.16 -27.57 10.41
C GLN A 790 20.61 -27.05 10.34
N ASN A 791 20.94 -26.27 9.31
CA ASN A 791 22.29 -25.80 9.02
C ASN A 791 22.34 -24.26 8.98
N GLY A 792 23.39 -23.64 9.52
CA GLY A 792 23.50 -22.17 9.60
C GLY A 792 24.23 -21.55 8.42
N TYR A 793 23.56 -21.23 7.32
CA TYR A 793 24.21 -20.59 6.16
C TYR A 793 24.17 -19.06 6.25
N PRO A 794 25.33 -18.35 6.32
CA PRO A 794 25.35 -16.89 6.27
C PRO A 794 25.07 -16.34 4.86
N ILE A 795 25.13 -17.18 3.83
CA ILE A 795 24.86 -16.79 2.45
C ILE A 795 23.85 -17.76 1.82
N VAL A 796 22.80 -17.21 1.22
CA VAL A 796 21.86 -17.94 0.37
C VAL A 796 21.99 -17.41 -1.05
N HIS A 797 22.17 -18.30 -2.01
CA HIS A 797 22.34 -17.96 -3.42
C HIS A 797 21.28 -18.71 -4.24
N LEU A 798 20.39 -17.96 -4.89
CA LEU A 798 19.28 -18.48 -5.68
C LEU A 798 19.47 -18.10 -7.14
N ALA A 799 19.85 -19.08 -7.95
CA ALA A 799 20.07 -18.98 -9.39
C ALA A 799 18.89 -19.62 -10.14
N THR A 800 17.83 -18.84 -10.33
CA THR A 800 16.54 -19.33 -10.85
C THR A 800 15.74 -18.21 -11.52
N HIS A 801 14.66 -18.53 -12.22
CA HIS A 801 13.72 -17.51 -12.71
C HIS A 801 13.00 -16.81 -11.57
N GLY A 802 12.67 -15.54 -11.76
CA GLY A 802 11.92 -14.77 -10.78
C GLY A 802 11.24 -13.60 -11.45
N LYS A 803 10.01 -13.33 -11.04
CA LYS A 803 9.19 -12.22 -11.52
C LYS A 803 8.92 -11.27 -10.36
N PHE A 804 9.08 -9.98 -10.59
CA PHE A 804 8.93 -8.94 -9.58
C PHE A 804 7.89 -7.95 -10.07
N GLY A 805 6.85 -7.75 -9.27
CA GLY A 805 5.71 -6.89 -9.63
C GLY A 805 5.57 -5.67 -8.72
N MET A 806 4.68 -4.77 -9.13
CA MET A 806 4.33 -3.57 -8.37
C MET A 806 3.67 -3.87 -7.01
N ASP A 807 3.15 -5.09 -6.85
CA ASP A 807 2.59 -5.63 -5.61
C ASP A 807 3.46 -6.81 -5.16
N ALA A 808 3.73 -6.92 -3.85
CA ALA A 808 4.55 -8.01 -3.30
C ALA A 808 4.02 -9.42 -3.65
N ARG A 809 2.72 -9.55 -3.93
CA ARG A 809 2.06 -10.81 -4.31
C ARG A 809 2.36 -11.26 -5.74
N ASP A 810 2.69 -10.31 -6.61
CA ASP A 810 3.12 -10.61 -7.98
C ASP A 810 4.63 -10.93 -8.03
N THR A 811 5.28 -10.97 -6.86
CA THR A 811 6.72 -11.18 -6.74
C THR A 811 7.06 -12.57 -6.22
N PHE A 812 7.68 -13.38 -7.06
CA PHE A 812 8.03 -14.76 -6.74
C PHE A 812 9.30 -15.23 -7.46
N LEU A 813 9.94 -16.24 -6.89
CA LEU A 813 10.99 -17.03 -7.52
C LEU A 813 10.43 -18.40 -7.93
N VAL A 814 10.88 -18.94 -9.05
CA VAL A 814 10.51 -20.28 -9.50
C VAL A 814 11.42 -21.29 -8.81
N THR A 815 10.86 -22.40 -8.34
CA THR A 815 11.63 -23.51 -7.80
C THR A 815 11.56 -24.72 -8.76
N GLY A 816 12.40 -25.74 -8.56
CA GLY A 816 12.30 -26.96 -9.34
C GLY A 816 11.33 -27.99 -8.77
N GLY A 817 10.79 -27.76 -7.58
CA GLY A 817 9.71 -28.57 -7.01
C GLY A 817 8.42 -28.47 -7.85
N LYS A 818 7.60 -29.52 -7.79
CA LYS A 818 6.37 -29.65 -8.57
C LYS A 818 5.15 -29.52 -7.67
N ARG A 819 4.14 -28.77 -8.14
CA ARG A 819 2.90 -28.56 -7.41
C ARG A 819 2.00 -29.78 -7.60
N GLU A 820 1.68 -30.50 -6.52
CA GLU A 820 0.66 -31.55 -6.57
C GLU A 820 -0.73 -30.91 -6.68
N GLU A 821 -1.49 -31.24 -7.74
CA GLU A 821 -2.90 -30.86 -7.82
C GLU A 821 -3.70 -31.60 -6.73
N ARG A 822 -4.42 -30.86 -5.87
CA ARG A 822 -5.51 -31.45 -5.09
C ARG A 822 -6.53 -32.02 -6.08
N ARG A 823 -6.60 -33.34 -6.18
CA ARG A 823 -7.79 -34.01 -6.70
C ARG A 823 -8.94 -33.69 -5.76
N GLU A 824 -9.75 -32.69 -6.12
CA GLU A 824 -11.09 -32.58 -5.57
C GLU A 824 -11.82 -33.88 -5.89
N GLU A 825 -11.99 -34.74 -4.89
CA GLU A 825 -12.91 -35.85 -4.94
C GLU A 825 -14.32 -35.26 -5.12
N ARG A 826 -14.76 -35.15 -6.38
CA ARG A 826 -16.19 -35.12 -6.70
C ARG A 826 -16.77 -36.43 -6.19
N GLY A 827 -17.31 -36.38 -4.97
CA GLY A 827 -18.13 -37.44 -4.41
C GLY A 827 -19.42 -37.59 -5.21
N GLU A 828 -19.36 -38.35 -6.31
CA GLU A 828 -20.55 -38.95 -6.90
C GLU A 828 -20.91 -40.21 -6.09
N ARG A 829 -21.70 -40.04 -5.02
CA ARG A 829 -22.56 -41.12 -4.56
C ARG A 829 -23.73 -41.19 -5.52
N GLY A 830 -23.79 -42.29 -6.26
CA GLY A 830 -24.74 -42.50 -7.33
C GLY A 830 -26.19 -42.54 -6.87
N GLU A 831 -27.07 -42.11 -7.77
CA GLU A 831 -28.41 -42.64 -7.92
C GLU A 831 -28.72 -42.69 -9.41
N SER A 832 -29.13 -43.88 -9.84
CA SER A 832 -29.54 -44.20 -11.20
C SER A 832 -30.78 -43.41 -11.61
N MET A 833 -30.86 -42.97 -12.87
CA MET A 833 -32.02 -43.26 -13.72
C MET A 833 -31.74 -42.96 -15.20
N SER A 834 -32.08 -43.95 -16.01
CA SER A 834 -32.06 -44.07 -17.47
C SER A 834 -32.86 -42.98 -18.21
N ASN A 835 -32.41 -42.49 -19.39
CA ASN A 835 -32.58 -43.12 -20.71
C ASN A 835 -32.38 -42.06 -21.85
N GLU A 836 -31.68 -42.46 -22.92
CA GLU A 836 -31.82 -42.03 -24.35
C GLU A 836 -31.95 -40.52 -24.71
N ARG A 837 -31.15 -39.88 -25.58
CA ARG A 837 -30.77 -40.28 -26.97
C ARG A 837 -29.74 -39.32 -27.59
N SER A 838 -28.80 -39.91 -28.33
CA SER A 838 -28.26 -39.50 -29.65
C SER A 838 -27.45 -38.19 -29.83
N GLY A 839 -26.16 -38.35 -30.19
CA GLY A 839 -25.45 -37.37 -31.02
C GLY A 839 -23.92 -37.41 -30.89
N ARG A 840 -23.26 -38.20 -31.74
CA ARG A 840 -21.80 -38.42 -31.81
C ARG A 840 -20.96 -37.14 -31.80
N ASN A 841 -19.94 -37.12 -30.94
CA ASN A 841 -18.57 -36.79 -31.34
C ASN A 841 -17.62 -37.56 -30.42
N GLN A 842 -17.12 -38.70 -30.93
CA GLN A 842 -16.07 -39.48 -30.30
C GLN A 842 -14.72 -38.82 -30.56
N SER A 843 -13.98 -38.67 -29.45
CA SER A 843 -12.53 -38.74 -29.35
C SER A 843 -11.71 -37.82 -30.24
N PHE A 844 -11.39 -36.63 -29.72
CA PHE A 844 -9.99 -36.21 -29.74
C PHE A 844 -9.37 -36.66 -28.44
N ASP A 845 -8.47 -37.63 -28.57
CA ASP A 845 -7.67 -38.22 -27.52
C ASP A 845 -7.02 -37.12 -26.69
N SER A 846 -7.44 -37.01 -25.43
CA SER A 846 -6.77 -36.22 -24.42
C SER A 846 -5.42 -36.87 -24.13
N GLN A 847 -4.43 -36.58 -24.99
CA GLN A 847 -3.05 -36.66 -24.57
C GLN A 847 -2.85 -35.61 -23.48
N LEU A 848 -3.06 -36.09 -22.26
CA LEU A 848 -2.51 -35.60 -21.01
C LEU A 848 -1.15 -34.94 -21.27
N VAL A 849 -1.12 -33.61 -21.32
CA VAL A 849 0.04 -32.91 -20.78
C VAL A 849 -0.19 -32.98 -19.27
N PRO A 850 0.60 -33.74 -18.51
CA PRO A 850 0.57 -33.58 -17.06
C PRO A 850 0.96 -32.11 -16.83
N GLN A 851 0.06 -31.28 -16.30
CA GLN A 851 0.39 -29.88 -16.03
C GLN A 851 1.30 -29.84 -14.79
N ASN A 852 2.57 -30.16 -15.04
CA ASN A 852 3.63 -30.32 -14.05
C ASN A 852 4.18 -28.94 -13.67
N TYR A 853 3.30 -28.09 -13.12
CA TYR A 853 3.64 -26.73 -12.72
C TYR A 853 4.71 -26.74 -11.63
N ASN A 854 5.67 -25.84 -11.78
CA ASN A 854 6.69 -25.59 -10.77
C ASN A 854 6.09 -24.85 -9.58
N GLU A 855 6.55 -25.18 -8.37
CA GLU A 855 6.24 -24.40 -7.17
C GLU A 855 6.89 -23.02 -7.23
N THR A 856 6.21 -22.02 -6.66
CA THR A 856 6.71 -20.64 -6.57
C THR A 856 7.07 -20.30 -5.12
N LEU A 857 8.25 -19.74 -4.92
CA LEU A 857 8.71 -19.18 -3.66
C LEU A 857 8.37 -17.70 -3.61
N THR A 858 7.30 -17.36 -2.90
CA THR A 858 6.96 -15.97 -2.62
C THR A 858 7.93 -15.36 -1.61
N MET A 859 8.05 -14.05 -1.60
CA MET A 859 8.99 -13.35 -0.71
C MET A 859 8.57 -13.41 0.76
N ASN A 860 7.26 -13.43 1.02
CA ASN A 860 6.73 -13.72 2.35
C ASN A 860 7.13 -15.12 2.81
N ALA A 861 7.03 -16.15 1.95
CA ALA A 861 7.42 -17.50 2.30
C ALA A 861 8.92 -17.59 2.59
N LEU A 862 9.77 -16.98 1.75
CA LEU A 862 11.21 -16.90 1.98
C LEU A 862 11.53 -16.21 3.31
N TYR A 863 10.88 -15.10 3.63
CA TYR A 863 11.03 -14.42 4.91
C TYR A 863 10.68 -15.32 6.10
N GLN A 864 9.52 -15.99 6.06
CA GLN A 864 9.10 -16.87 7.15
C GLN A 864 10.10 -18.02 7.37
N MET A 865 10.60 -18.62 6.29
CA MET A 865 11.63 -19.66 6.34
C MET A 865 12.97 -19.13 6.90
N LEU A 866 13.32 -17.88 6.60
CA LEU A 866 14.54 -17.26 7.10
C LEU A 866 14.43 -16.83 8.57
N ARG A 867 13.24 -16.45 9.06
CA ARG A 867 13.01 -16.17 10.49
C ARG A 867 13.14 -17.41 11.37
N THR A 868 12.83 -18.58 10.82
CA THR A 868 12.97 -19.87 11.52
C THR A 868 14.38 -20.45 11.41
N MET A 869 15.34 -19.72 10.80
CA MET A 869 16.75 -20.09 10.82
C MET A 869 17.24 -20.34 12.24
N ARG A 870 18.20 -21.27 12.36
CA ARG A 870 18.82 -21.65 13.64
C ARG A 870 19.26 -20.41 14.43
N GLN A 871 18.80 -20.31 15.67
CA GLN A 871 19.15 -19.22 16.60
C GLN A 871 20.66 -18.93 16.56
N GLY A 872 21.03 -17.70 16.22
CA GLY A 872 22.42 -17.23 16.18
C GLY A 872 23.07 -17.11 14.79
N THR A 873 22.44 -17.56 13.70
CA THR A 873 22.94 -17.33 12.34
C THR A 873 22.20 -16.17 11.68
N MET A 874 22.91 -15.11 11.28
CA MET A 874 22.35 -13.98 10.53
C MET A 874 22.63 -14.14 9.03
N LEU A 875 21.67 -13.80 8.16
CA LEU A 875 21.88 -13.80 6.71
C LEU A 875 22.73 -12.59 6.31
N GLU A 876 24.00 -12.82 6.01
CA GLU A 876 24.97 -11.81 5.60
C GLU A 876 24.80 -11.39 4.14
N LEU A 877 24.36 -12.31 3.27
CA LEU A 877 24.19 -12.04 1.84
C LEU A 877 23.12 -12.95 1.23
N LEU A 878 22.13 -12.33 0.57
CA LEU A 878 21.24 -13.01 -0.37
C LEU A 878 21.72 -12.70 -1.80
N THR A 879 21.90 -13.71 -2.64
CA THR A 879 22.21 -13.49 -4.05
C THR A 879 21.07 -14.02 -4.90
N LEU A 880 20.47 -13.15 -5.70
CA LEU A 880 19.36 -13.45 -6.61
C LEU A 880 19.85 -13.25 -8.04
N THR A 881 20.29 -14.32 -8.69
CA THR A 881 20.69 -14.28 -10.11
C THR A 881 19.52 -14.62 -11.01
N ALA A 882 18.40 -13.94 -10.78
CA ALA A 882 17.15 -14.24 -11.44
C ALA A 882 16.92 -13.47 -12.74
N CYS A 883 16.20 -14.12 -13.67
CA CYS A 883 16.06 -13.68 -15.04
C CYS A 883 15.04 -12.55 -15.28
N GLU A 884 14.20 -12.11 -14.33
CA GLU A 884 13.22 -11.01 -14.58
C GLU A 884 12.94 -10.16 -13.31
N THR A 885 13.98 -9.52 -12.77
CA THR A 885 13.98 -8.96 -11.42
C THR A 885 13.47 -7.52 -11.25
N ALA A 886 13.39 -6.69 -12.29
CA ALA A 886 12.75 -5.35 -12.25
C ALA A 886 12.50 -4.75 -13.66
N VAL A 887 11.49 -5.27 -14.39
CA VAL A 887 11.15 -4.76 -15.73
C VAL A 887 10.15 -3.60 -15.65
N GLY A 888 10.63 -2.36 -15.61
CA GLY A 888 9.78 -1.24 -16.04
C GLY A 888 9.51 -0.13 -15.05
N SER A 889 9.25 -0.43 -13.78
CA SER A 889 8.61 0.55 -12.88
C SER A 889 9.35 0.85 -11.58
N ASP A 890 9.22 2.09 -11.09
CA ASP A 890 9.77 2.58 -9.82
C ASP A 890 9.43 1.68 -8.61
N ARG A 891 8.26 0.99 -8.67
CA ARG A 891 7.78 0.09 -7.62
C ARG A 891 8.36 -1.33 -7.70
N GLU A 892 8.73 -1.82 -8.87
CA GLU A 892 9.41 -3.12 -8.97
C GLU A 892 10.82 -3.06 -8.39
N ALA A 893 11.50 -1.92 -8.56
CA ALA A 893 12.80 -1.68 -7.93
C ALA A 893 12.71 -1.58 -6.39
N LEU A 894 11.58 -1.14 -5.84
CA LEU A 894 11.29 -1.28 -4.40
C LEU A 894 11.18 -2.75 -3.99
N GLY A 895 10.75 -3.64 -4.89
CA GLY A 895 10.70 -5.08 -4.69
C GLY A 895 12.05 -5.64 -4.25
N ILE A 896 13.12 -5.45 -5.02
CA ILE A 896 14.46 -6.00 -4.70
C ILE A 896 14.94 -5.55 -3.31
N ALA A 897 14.85 -4.25 -3.02
CA ALA A 897 15.34 -3.72 -1.76
C ALA A 897 14.42 -4.05 -0.58
N GLY A 898 13.11 -4.10 -0.81
CA GLY A 898 12.13 -4.55 0.16
C GLY A 898 12.29 -6.03 0.50
N ILE A 899 12.58 -6.87 -0.50
CA ILE A 899 12.89 -8.29 -0.34
C ILE A 899 14.14 -8.50 0.47
N SER A 900 15.17 -7.69 0.23
CA SER A 900 16.44 -7.77 0.98
C SER A 900 16.20 -7.56 2.47
N LEU A 901 15.44 -6.50 2.80
CA LEU A 901 15.08 -6.17 4.18
C LEU A 901 14.12 -7.19 4.77
N GLN A 902 13.11 -7.59 4.01
CA GLN A 902 12.13 -8.57 4.44
C GLN A 902 12.81 -9.90 4.73
N ALA A 903 13.66 -10.42 3.84
CA ALA A 903 14.44 -11.63 4.06
C ALA A 903 15.43 -11.55 5.25
N GLY A 904 15.57 -10.37 5.88
CA GLY A 904 16.54 -10.16 6.96
C GLY A 904 17.99 -10.23 6.48
N ALA A 905 18.21 -10.12 5.17
CA ALA A 905 19.54 -10.11 4.59
C ALA A 905 20.21 -8.76 4.86
N ARG A 906 21.45 -8.77 5.35
CA ARG A 906 22.23 -7.52 5.49
C ARG A 906 22.48 -6.85 4.14
N SER A 907 22.64 -7.67 3.11
CA SER A 907 22.90 -7.24 1.75
C SER A 907 22.29 -8.23 0.77
N THR A 908 21.93 -7.73 -0.41
CA THR A 908 21.49 -8.55 -1.53
C THR A 908 22.22 -8.16 -2.80
N VAL A 909 22.70 -9.15 -3.56
CA VAL A 909 23.10 -8.94 -4.95
C VAL A 909 21.96 -9.42 -5.84
N ALA A 910 21.46 -8.55 -6.70
CA ALA A 910 20.37 -8.86 -7.63
C ALA A 910 20.56 -8.16 -8.97
N SER A 911 19.96 -8.70 -10.02
CA SER A 911 19.87 -8.07 -11.33
C SER A 911 18.79 -6.97 -11.35
N LEU A 912 18.95 -5.93 -12.17
CA LEU A 912 17.92 -4.93 -12.46
C LEU A 912 17.02 -5.31 -13.65
N TRP A 913 17.46 -6.20 -14.52
CA TRP A 913 16.72 -6.68 -15.69
C TRP A 913 17.18 -8.09 -16.04
N GLN A 914 16.58 -8.69 -17.07
CA GLN A 914 16.98 -10.02 -17.53
C GLN A 914 18.45 -10.08 -17.89
N VAL A 915 19.23 -10.86 -17.15
CA VAL A 915 20.67 -11.03 -17.37
C VAL A 915 20.98 -12.21 -18.29
N ASP A 916 22.12 -12.13 -18.99
CA ASP A 916 22.67 -13.28 -19.73
C ASP A 916 23.22 -14.30 -18.72
N ASP A 917 22.72 -15.53 -18.80
CA ASP A 917 23.05 -16.62 -17.88
C ASP A 917 24.57 -16.90 -17.83
N ARG A 918 25.23 -16.94 -19.01
CA ARG A 918 26.67 -17.16 -19.10
C ARG A 918 27.47 -16.03 -18.48
N ALA A 919 27.10 -14.77 -18.76
CA ALA A 919 27.77 -13.60 -18.19
C ALA A 919 27.64 -13.58 -16.66
N THR A 920 26.44 -13.91 -16.16
CA THR A 920 26.13 -13.97 -14.74
C THR A 920 27.00 -14.98 -14.02
N ALA A 921 27.10 -16.21 -14.53
CA ALA A 921 27.94 -17.25 -13.96
C ALA A 921 29.41 -16.81 -13.80
N GLN A 922 29.98 -16.11 -14.79
CA GLN A 922 31.36 -15.61 -14.74
C GLN A 922 31.53 -14.46 -13.74
N LEU A 923 30.60 -13.50 -13.73
CA LEU A 923 30.62 -12.38 -12.79
C LEU A 923 30.51 -12.86 -11.34
N ILE A 924 29.59 -13.79 -11.07
CA ILE A 924 29.40 -14.38 -9.75
C ILE A 924 30.63 -15.19 -9.31
N THR A 925 31.26 -15.93 -10.22
CA THR A 925 32.53 -16.63 -9.93
C THR A 925 33.57 -15.65 -9.38
N HIS A 926 33.82 -14.54 -10.09
CA HIS A 926 34.79 -13.53 -9.66
C HIS A 926 34.38 -12.80 -8.39
N PHE A 927 33.08 -12.56 -8.20
CA PHE A 927 32.53 -11.93 -7.00
C PHE A 927 32.83 -12.77 -5.75
N TYR A 928 32.53 -14.07 -5.75
CA TYR A 928 32.81 -14.95 -4.61
C TYR A 928 34.30 -15.18 -4.37
N GLN A 929 35.11 -15.24 -5.44
CA GLN A 929 36.58 -15.27 -5.32
C GLN A 929 37.10 -14.01 -4.60
N SER A 930 36.57 -12.83 -4.95
CA SER A 930 36.96 -11.56 -4.35
C SER A 930 36.49 -11.43 -2.90
N LEU A 931 35.29 -11.93 -2.58
CA LEU A 931 34.80 -12.02 -1.20
C LEU A 931 35.72 -12.90 -0.34
N LYS A 932 36.11 -14.07 -0.85
CA LYS A 932 37.06 -14.97 -0.17
C LYS A 932 38.40 -14.29 0.11
N GLN A 933 38.87 -13.45 -0.81
CA GLN A 933 40.09 -12.65 -0.65
C GLN A 933 39.95 -11.49 0.34
N GLY A 934 38.76 -11.29 0.91
CA GLY A 934 38.54 -10.28 1.95
C GLY A 934 38.26 -8.88 1.40
N MET A 935 37.78 -8.77 0.16
CA MET A 935 37.17 -7.52 -0.30
C MET A 935 35.82 -7.30 0.40
N SER A 936 35.40 -6.04 0.53
CA SER A 936 34.03 -5.73 0.93
C SER A 936 33.05 -6.15 -0.18
N ARG A 937 31.76 -6.29 0.14
CA ARG A 937 30.74 -6.69 -0.84
C ARG A 937 30.74 -5.77 -2.08
N ALA A 938 30.78 -4.46 -1.87
CA ALA A 938 30.80 -3.51 -2.99
C ALA A 938 32.09 -3.60 -3.83
N LYS A 939 33.25 -3.76 -3.19
CA LYS A 939 34.53 -3.90 -3.88
C LYS A 939 34.64 -5.25 -4.62
N ALA A 940 34.08 -6.32 -4.07
CA ALA A 940 34.02 -7.61 -4.74
C ALA A 940 33.17 -7.57 -6.01
N LEU A 941 32.01 -6.89 -5.97
CA LEU A 941 31.17 -6.72 -7.16
C LEU A 941 31.85 -5.83 -8.20
N GLN A 942 32.46 -4.73 -7.76
CA GLN A 942 33.27 -3.86 -8.61
C GLN A 942 34.41 -4.63 -9.28
N ALA A 943 35.14 -5.48 -8.54
CA ALA A 943 36.23 -6.29 -9.07
C ALA A 943 35.74 -7.27 -10.15
N ALA A 944 34.58 -7.90 -9.95
CA ALA A 944 33.96 -8.76 -10.96
C ALA A 944 33.60 -7.98 -12.24
N GLN A 945 32.96 -6.81 -12.10
CA GLN A 945 32.57 -5.96 -13.23
C GLN A 945 33.79 -5.41 -13.99
N LYS A 946 34.85 -5.00 -13.28
CA LYS A 946 36.12 -4.55 -13.89
C LYS A 946 36.84 -5.69 -14.61
N SER A 947 36.86 -6.88 -14.00
CA SER A 947 37.43 -8.09 -14.61
C SER A 947 36.74 -8.39 -15.96
N TRP A 948 35.41 -8.30 -16.00
CA TRP A 948 34.63 -8.46 -17.23
C TRP A 948 35.04 -7.45 -18.32
N LEU A 949 35.11 -6.16 -17.99
CA LEU A 949 35.51 -5.11 -18.93
C LEU A 949 36.91 -5.31 -19.50
N GLN A 950 37.84 -5.88 -18.72
CA GLN A 950 39.22 -6.11 -19.12
C GLN A 950 39.40 -7.37 -19.97
N GLN A 951 38.71 -8.47 -19.61
CA GLN A 951 38.95 -9.79 -20.19
C GLN A 951 38.09 -10.09 -21.43
N GLN A 952 36.92 -9.46 -21.55
CA GLN A 952 35.99 -9.79 -22.61
C GLN A 952 36.33 -9.09 -23.94
N PRO A 953 36.01 -9.73 -25.08
CA PRO A 953 36.11 -9.11 -26.39
C PRO A 953 35.13 -7.93 -26.51
N SER A 954 35.39 -7.03 -27.47
CA SER A 954 34.68 -5.74 -27.59
C SER A 954 33.17 -5.87 -27.76
N ASP A 955 32.69 -6.93 -28.39
CA ASP A 955 31.27 -7.27 -28.58
C ASP A 955 30.56 -7.64 -27.26
N ARG A 956 31.30 -8.08 -26.23
CA ARG A 956 30.78 -8.45 -24.91
C ARG A 956 31.05 -7.44 -23.80
N ARG A 957 31.72 -6.32 -24.11
CA ARG A 957 31.95 -5.23 -23.14
C ARG A 957 30.73 -4.35 -22.88
N HIS A 958 29.67 -4.52 -23.68
CA HIS A 958 28.42 -3.76 -23.53
C HIS A 958 27.87 -3.83 -22.08
N PRO A 959 27.47 -2.71 -21.45
CA PRO A 959 27.04 -2.71 -20.04
C PRO A 959 25.83 -3.58 -19.74
N GLY A 960 25.02 -3.89 -20.75
CA GLY A 960 23.90 -4.83 -20.65
C GLY A 960 24.26 -6.25 -20.15
N TYR A 961 25.54 -6.64 -20.15
CA TYR A 961 26.02 -7.92 -19.62
C TYR A 961 26.42 -7.89 -18.13
N TRP A 962 26.82 -6.73 -17.61
CA TRP A 962 27.48 -6.65 -16.29
C TRP A 962 26.90 -5.59 -15.35
N ALA A 963 26.30 -4.53 -15.88
CA ALA A 963 25.79 -3.41 -15.09
C ALA A 963 24.43 -3.70 -14.43
N ALA A 964 23.76 -4.76 -14.85
CA ALA A 964 22.48 -5.20 -14.27
C ALA A 964 22.65 -5.66 -12.81
N LEU A 965 23.78 -6.30 -12.48
CA LEU A 965 24.07 -6.77 -11.13
C LEU A 965 24.37 -5.58 -10.23
N ILE A 966 23.52 -5.37 -9.23
CA ILE A 966 23.64 -4.33 -8.23
C ILE A 966 23.75 -4.93 -6.84
N LEU A 967 24.39 -4.20 -5.94
CA LEU A 967 24.43 -4.51 -4.51
C LEU A 967 23.44 -3.60 -3.78
N VAL A 968 22.53 -4.20 -3.03
CA VAL A 968 21.54 -3.51 -2.21
C VAL A 968 21.77 -3.81 -0.72
N GLY A 969 21.72 -2.81 0.15
CA GLY A 969 21.91 -2.96 1.60
C GLY A 969 23.33 -2.59 2.07
N SER A 970 23.87 -3.32 3.04
CA SER A 970 25.22 -3.08 3.58
C SER A 970 26.30 -3.31 2.51
N TRP A 971 27.27 -2.41 2.40
CA TRP A 971 28.34 -2.48 1.39
C TRP A 971 29.70 -2.93 1.93
N LEU A 972 29.85 -3.03 3.26
CA LEU A 972 31.12 -3.32 3.95
C LEU A 972 31.50 -4.80 3.97
#